data_AF-A0A7J9V721-F1
#
_entry.id   AF-A0A7J9V721-F1
#
_cell.length_a   1.000
_cell.length_b   1.000
_cell.length_c   1.000
_cell.angle_alpha   90.00
_cell.angle_beta   90.00
_cell.angle_gamma   90.00
#
_symmetry.space_group_name_H-M   'P 1'
#
loop_
_entity.id
_entity.type
_entity.pdbx_description
1 polymer ?
#
loop_
_entity_poly.entity_id
_entity_poly.type
_entity_poly.pdbx_seq_one_letter_code
_entity_poly.pdbx_strand_id
1 'polypeptide(L)'
;MADTLARLRTAVTVARSLVSSLATRRQAPSGDHSVPDSIAAHDHTLTASVEIAAPPVDVFALATDFTRYDEWLTVHGGWRDRAPARPEPSASFVQKCKIMGMPIDVRWRVTGLTDTSIELAGTGPMGALVGLSYAVEPSAKGSKVWVDCGLGGDPLKGPMGTSAARSFSSELDTSLRRLAGLLGGTTQAETAAPEEVEPLSVLRPAGDPARHHSGALLDPRTPVIVGVGQVVHRPSPDGELPDPATLAVKALRRAAEDSSAGERLLAKADSVRSVSSASWAYNDKARLVADAVGASPRETVASARFGGDGAQRLFNDSAQSIAGGLADVVLISGAESGASIVEAQRRGTSPDWPEQPSDVAPRRVIGTEREANNDAETAAGLMAPIYVYALLENAVRARLGTTPEAHLHDIAELWSRFSTVAARNPYAWQPQSFTAAELASTSDANRPVSSPYPKLLTANLKVDLASGVIMCSAAAAQEAGIPSERWVFPHAGAHAQDEWFVSERAELAASPAINAIGRAALDHAGLSIADVQHIDLYSCFPSAVQIAAGELGLPIDRPLTVTGGLTFAGGPGNNYTGHSLATMVGILRKNPDDYGMTTGLGWYVTKHAIGVYSAKPPRQTFRQIDAGPLMTSPPSRPVATQYTGPAVVESYTVPYTRDGEPEAVIISALTSDGSRVLVRSKDPEVVDVMAESDPLGWTIDVESTDACRVVDRMPAPLPEPPPPPVQVERTDGVHVITLNRPRTRNAINLAAARALERALDEFEADDDARVAVLTGAGGTFCAGMDLKAAAKGEYPLTEGRGPLGMTQRPPSKPVIAAVEGYAHAGGFELALASDLIVAAEDAEFGIPEPKRGLVAAAGGLLRLSERLPRNSALELALTAEPLPARRLYELGVVNRLVARGTAKEVALELAATIAANAPLAVEASKRIIDERAGWSGAEAWDKQTDVASVALFSEDATEGVRAFAQGRDPVWRGR
;
A
#
# COMPACT_ATOMS: atom_id res chain seq x y z
N MET A 1 29.13 -13.90 -57.72
CA MET A 1 30.03 -12.86 -57.16
C MET A 1 29.31 -11.60 -56.67
N ALA A 2 28.24 -11.13 -57.33
CA ALA A 2 27.50 -9.95 -56.86
C ALA A 2 26.67 -10.19 -55.57
N ASP A 3 26.10 -11.40 -55.39
CA ASP A 3 25.25 -11.71 -54.23
C ASP A 3 26.05 -11.92 -52.92
N THR A 4 27.30 -12.40 -53.03
CA THR A 4 28.23 -12.57 -51.90
C THR A 4 28.75 -11.21 -51.38
N LEU A 5 28.91 -10.22 -52.26
CA LEU A 5 29.31 -8.85 -51.92
C LEU A 5 28.16 -8.05 -51.28
N ALA A 6 26.90 -8.35 -51.62
CA ALA A 6 25.73 -7.76 -50.96
C ALA A 6 25.56 -8.28 -49.53
N ARG A 7 25.71 -9.60 -49.30
CA ARG A 7 25.62 -10.20 -47.96
C ARG A 7 26.76 -9.78 -47.02
N LEU A 8 27.97 -9.56 -47.55
CA LEU A 8 29.09 -9.00 -46.78
C LEU A 8 28.90 -7.53 -46.42
N ARG A 9 28.23 -6.73 -47.27
CA ARG A 9 27.89 -5.33 -46.92
C ARG A 9 26.79 -5.26 -45.87
N THR A 10 25.77 -6.11 -45.91
CA THR A 10 24.71 -6.15 -44.89
C THR A 10 25.24 -6.70 -43.55
N ALA A 11 26.12 -7.70 -43.56
CA ALA A 11 26.76 -8.22 -42.35
C ALA A 11 27.74 -7.21 -41.71
N VAL A 12 28.44 -6.40 -42.51
CA VAL A 12 29.33 -5.34 -42.00
C VAL A 12 28.54 -4.11 -41.50
N THR A 13 27.36 -3.81 -42.06
CA THR A 13 26.49 -2.74 -41.55
C THR A 13 25.77 -3.14 -40.27
N VAL A 14 25.33 -4.40 -40.14
CA VAL A 14 24.75 -4.94 -38.90
C VAL A 14 25.81 -5.14 -37.81
N ALA A 15 27.03 -5.57 -38.16
CA ALA A 15 28.14 -5.63 -37.22
C ALA A 15 28.64 -4.22 -36.80
N ARG A 16 28.53 -3.20 -37.66
CA ARG A 16 28.82 -1.81 -37.26
C ARG A 16 27.74 -1.19 -36.37
N SER A 17 26.46 -1.57 -36.51
CA SER A 17 25.41 -1.10 -35.59
C SER A 17 25.40 -1.86 -34.25
N LEU A 18 25.88 -3.11 -34.21
CA LEU A 18 26.07 -3.89 -32.97
C LEU A 18 27.36 -3.53 -32.22
N VAL A 19 28.40 -3.06 -32.91
CA VAL A 19 29.64 -2.59 -32.26
C VAL A 19 29.53 -1.11 -31.82
N SER A 20 28.60 -0.31 -32.36
CA SER A 20 28.27 1.00 -31.79
C SER A 20 27.26 0.95 -30.64
N SER A 21 26.59 -0.19 -30.40
CA SER A 21 25.66 -0.39 -29.26
C SER A 21 26.28 -1.14 -28.07
N LEU A 22 27.55 -1.56 -28.16
CA LEU A 22 28.29 -2.28 -27.10
C LEU A 22 29.42 -1.45 -26.50
N ALA A 23 29.41 -0.14 -26.70
CA ALA A 23 30.31 0.80 -26.03
C ALA A 23 29.56 2.10 -25.71
N THR A 24 28.48 2.01 -24.95
CA THR A 24 27.96 3.15 -24.21
C THR A 24 28.29 2.98 -22.73
N ARG A 25 29.57 3.26 -22.40
CA ARG A 25 29.75 4.23 -21.29
C ARG A 25 28.84 5.39 -21.66
N ARG A 26 27.99 5.90 -20.75
CA ARG A 26 27.37 7.21 -20.95
C ARG A 26 28.49 8.17 -21.36
N GLN A 27 28.57 8.43 -22.67
CA GLN A 27 29.38 9.49 -23.21
C GLN A 27 28.64 10.74 -22.76
N ALA A 28 29.36 11.69 -22.17
CA ALA A 28 28.81 13.01 -21.90
C ALA A 28 28.01 13.46 -23.13
N PRO A 29 26.79 14.00 -22.94
CA PRO A 29 25.91 14.31 -24.06
C PRO A 29 26.66 15.16 -25.08
N SER A 30 26.56 14.77 -26.35
CA SER A 30 27.14 15.54 -27.45
C SER A 30 26.47 16.91 -27.53
N GLY A 31 27.09 17.89 -26.87
CA GLY A 31 26.72 19.30 -26.79
C GLY A 31 27.76 20.02 -25.91
N ASP A 32 28.00 21.30 -26.16
CA ASP A 32 29.00 22.16 -25.48
C ASP A 32 28.71 22.43 -23.98
N HIS A 33 27.85 21.65 -23.32
CA HIS A 33 27.50 21.86 -21.91
C HIS A 33 28.60 21.35 -20.98
N SER A 34 29.27 22.28 -20.31
CA SER A 34 30.27 22.00 -19.27
C SER A 34 29.61 21.97 -17.89
N VAL A 35 29.72 20.84 -17.18
CA VAL A 35 29.32 20.74 -15.78
C VAL A 35 30.15 21.75 -14.95
N PRO A 36 29.53 22.58 -14.08
CA PRO A 36 30.26 23.52 -13.23
C PRO A 36 31.32 22.84 -12.36
N ASP A 37 32.49 23.45 -12.19
CA ASP A 37 33.59 22.92 -11.36
C ASP A 37 33.15 22.67 -9.90
N SER A 38 32.25 23.51 -9.40
CA SER A 38 31.62 23.40 -8.08
C SER A 38 30.87 22.07 -7.90
N ILE A 39 30.34 21.51 -8.98
CA ILE A 39 29.62 20.24 -9.02
C ILE A 39 30.56 19.10 -9.36
N ALA A 40 31.44 19.28 -10.34
CA ALA A 40 32.39 18.26 -10.80
C ALA A 40 33.37 17.79 -9.70
N ALA A 41 33.57 18.58 -8.65
CA ALA A 41 34.41 18.24 -7.50
C ALA A 41 33.79 17.22 -6.52
N HIS A 42 32.53 16.81 -6.70
CA HIS A 42 31.86 15.84 -5.82
C HIS A 42 32.22 14.38 -6.16
N ASP A 43 31.98 13.46 -5.22
CA ASP A 43 32.28 12.03 -5.36
C ASP A 43 31.47 11.36 -6.51
N HIS A 44 30.27 11.87 -6.77
CA HIS A 44 29.39 11.46 -7.85
C HIS A 44 28.81 12.67 -8.56
N THR A 45 28.84 12.67 -9.90
CA THR A 45 28.31 13.75 -10.74
C THR A 45 27.25 13.20 -11.68
N LEU A 46 26.12 13.88 -11.75
CA LEU A 46 24.95 13.54 -12.54
C LEU A 46 24.57 14.71 -13.43
N THR A 47 24.16 14.44 -14.65
CA THR A 47 23.63 15.44 -15.58
C THR A 47 22.35 14.91 -16.21
N ALA A 48 21.30 15.71 -16.19
CA ALA A 48 20.01 15.47 -16.85
C ALA A 48 19.66 16.67 -17.74
N SER A 49 18.87 16.44 -18.80
CA SER A 49 18.43 17.54 -19.66
C SER A 49 17.10 17.27 -20.35
N VAL A 50 16.36 18.32 -20.66
CA VAL A 50 15.10 18.27 -21.42
C VAL A 50 14.97 19.47 -22.37
N GLU A 51 14.33 19.27 -23.52
CA GLU A 51 13.92 20.38 -24.39
C GLU A 51 12.52 20.85 -24.00
N ILE A 52 12.33 22.16 -23.83
CA ILE A 52 11.05 22.78 -23.45
C ILE A 52 10.64 23.78 -24.52
N ALA A 53 9.39 23.67 -24.98
CA ALA A 53 8.80 24.55 -25.99
C ALA A 53 8.37 25.92 -25.42
N ALA A 54 9.27 26.58 -24.68
CA ALA A 54 9.06 27.89 -24.08
C ALA A 54 10.35 28.74 -24.15
N PRO A 55 10.25 30.09 -24.12
CA PRO A 55 11.41 30.99 -24.10
C PRO A 55 12.32 30.78 -22.86
N PRO A 56 13.65 30.93 -22.98
CA PRO A 56 14.58 30.71 -21.85
C PRO A 56 14.27 31.52 -20.60
N VAL A 57 13.75 32.75 -20.76
CA VAL A 57 13.37 33.63 -19.65
C VAL A 57 12.22 33.07 -18.82
N ASP A 58 11.23 32.45 -19.46
CA ASP A 58 10.05 31.89 -18.77
C ASP A 58 10.42 30.58 -18.06
N VAL A 59 11.26 29.78 -18.73
CA VAL A 59 11.81 28.54 -18.18
C VAL A 59 12.67 28.80 -16.96
N PHE A 60 13.58 29.77 -17.05
CA PHE A 60 14.45 30.14 -15.94
C PHE A 60 13.68 30.78 -14.79
N ALA A 61 12.68 31.63 -15.08
CA ALA A 61 11.82 32.21 -14.05
C ALA A 61 11.06 31.14 -13.25
N LEU A 62 10.56 30.08 -13.90
CA LEU A 62 9.91 28.97 -13.20
C LEU A 62 10.90 28.08 -12.45
N ALA A 63 12.05 27.77 -13.06
CA ALA A 63 13.08 26.94 -12.43
C ALA A 63 13.69 27.60 -11.17
N THR A 64 13.61 28.93 -11.06
CA THR A 64 14.08 29.72 -9.92
C THR A 64 12.96 30.22 -9.01
N ASP A 65 11.70 29.86 -9.28
CA ASP A 65 10.58 30.14 -8.38
C ASP A 65 10.46 29.04 -7.32
N PHE A 66 11.17 29.25 -6.21
CA PHE A 66 11.24 28.30 -5.09
C PHE A 66 9.88 28.08 -4.41
N THR A 67 8.90 28.96 -4.62
CA THR A 67 7.55 28.79 -4.07
C THR A 67 6.73 27.75 -4.82
N ARG A 68 7.20 27.31 -6.00
CA ARG A 68 6.55 26.35 -6.89
C ARG A 68 7.36 25.07 -7.08
N TYR A 69 8.33 24.82 -6.20
CA TYR A 69 9.19 23.63 -6.29
C TYR A 69 8.41 22.32 -6.07
N ASP A 70 7.33 22.36 -5.29
CA ASP A 70 6.41 21.23 -5.10
C ASP A 70 5.69 20.80 -6.39
N GLU A 71 5.49 21.71 -7.33
CA GLU A 71 4.81 21.41 -8.60
C GLU A 71 5.66 20.54 -9.54
N TRP A 72 6.99 20.66 -9.48
CA TRP A 72 7.86 19.99 -10.46
C TRP A 72 9.10 19.32 -9.90
N LEU A 73 9.74 19.82 -8.84
CA LEU A 73 11.00 19.27 -8.34
C LEU A 73 10.70 18.10 -7.38
N THR A 74 10.76 16.86 -7.86
CA THR A 74 10.36 15.68 -7.07
C THR A 74 11.28 15.37 -5.90
N VAL A 75 12.54 15.81 -5.98
CA VAL A 75 13.48 15.76 -4.85
C VAL A 75 13.14 16.78 -3.76
N HIS A 76 12.19 17.69 -3.97
CA HIS A 76 11.71 18.62 -2.96
C HIS A 76 10.73 17.92 -2.00
N GLY A 77 11.07 17.91 -0.71
CA GLY A 77 10.24 17.40 0.39
C GLY A 77 9.72 18.49 1.32
N GLY A 78 9.82 19.77 0.92
CA GLY A 78 9.38 20.93 1.70
C GLY A 78 10.51 21.86 2.14
N TRP A 79 10.14 22.95 2.81
CA TRP A 79 11.06 23.89 3.43
C TRP A 79 11.05 23.70 4.95
N ARG A 80 12.21 23.83 5.62
CA ARG A 80 12.23 23.80 7.10
C ARG A 80 11.66 25.10 7.69
N ASP A 81 11.91 26.22 7.01
CA ASP A 81 11.38 27.55 7.31
C ASP A 81 10.45 28.01 6.16
N ARG A 82 10.16 29.33 6.05
CA ARG A 82 9.42 29.86 4.90
C ARG A 82 10.23 29.67 3.60
N ALA A 83 9.56 29.28 2.51
CA ALA A 83 10.15 29.23 1.18
C ALA A 83 10.86 30.56 0.84
N PRO A 84 12.12 30.54 0.39
CA PRO A 84 12.76 31.75 -0.11
C PRO A 84 11.98 32.23 -1.34
N ALA A 85 11.65 33.51 -1.44
CA ALA A 85 10.79 33.98 -2.52
C ALA A 85 11.48 33.94 -3.90
N ARG A 86 12.80 34.17 -3.94
CA ARG A 86 13.67 34.12 -5.13
C ARG A 86 15.11 33.81 -4.71
N PRO A 87 15.95 33.29 -5.62
CA PRO A 87 17.37 33.16 -5.35
C PRO A 87 18.04 34.54 -5.29
N GLU A 88 18.76 34.80 -4.19
CA GLU A 88 19.66 35.94 -4.08
C GLU A 88 21.11 35.42 -3.98
N PRO A 89 22.11 36.11 -4.58
CA PRO A 89 23.50 35.71 -4.45
C PRO A 89 23.92 35.57 -2.98
N SER A 90 24.59 34.47 -2.63
CA SER A 90 25.00 34.14 -1.25
C SER A 90 23.87 33.89 -0.24
N ALA A 91 22.59 33.87 -0.65
CA ALA A 91 21.50 33.48 0.24
C ALA A 91 21.70 32.05 0.74
N SER A 92 21.29 31.80 1.99
CA SER A 92 21.33 30.47 2.60
C SER A 92 19.95 30.11 3.12
N PHE A 93 19.53 28.86 2.92
CA PHE A 93 18.22 28.36 3.30
C PHE A 93 18.26 26.86 3.56
N VAL A 94 17.24 26.31 4.21
CA VAL A 94 17.16 24.87 4.52
C VAL A 94 15.96 24.27 3.84
N GLN A 95 16.23 23.29 2.97
CA GLN A 95 15.23 22.54 2.22
C GLN A 95 15.23 21.10 2.72
N LYS A 96 14.05 20.50 2.87
CA LYS A 96 13.92 19.04 2.97
C LYS A 96 14.06 18.48 1.56
N CYS A 97 15.06 17.64 1.33
CA CYS A 97 15.28 16.94 0.07
C CYS A 97 15.01 15.45 0.23
N LYS A 98 14.34 14.83 -0.74
CA LYS A 98 14.17 13.37 -0.81
C LYS A 98 15.40 12.77 -1.50
N ILE A 99 16.24 12.04 -0.75
CA ILE A 99 17.33 11.23 -1.31
C ILE A 99 17.02 9.76 -1.04
N MET A 100 16.91 8.94 -2.10
CA MET A 100 16.42 7.55 -2.00
C MET A 100 15.04 7.44 -1.33
N GLY A 101 14.18 8.44 -1.53
CA GLY A 101 12.88 8.53 -0.86
C GLY A 101 12.95 8.94 0.62
N MET A 102 14.14 9.13 1.20
CA MET A 102 14.31 9.58 2.57
C MET A 102 14.39 11.12 2.62
N PRO A 103 13.56 11.80 3.43
CA PRO A 103 13.69 13.22 3.64
C PRO A 103 14.94 13.53 4.48
N ILE A 104 15.79 14.41 3.96
CA ILE A 104 16.95 14.95 4.68
C ILE A 104 16.93 16.48 4.61
N ASP A 105 17.34 17.14 5.68
CA ASP A 105 17.52 18.59 5.66
C ASP A 105 18.85 18.92 4.96
N VAL A 106 18.78 19.61 3.83
CA VAL A 106 19.94 20.15 3.13
C VAL A 106 19.97 21.65 3.35
N ARG A 107 21.05 22.13 3.96
CA ARG A 107 21.34 23.55 4.08
C ARG A 107 22.02 24.00 2.80
N TRP A 108 21.31 24.78 1.99
CA TRP A 108 21.79 25.31 0.73
C TRP A 108 22.40 26.69 0.89
N ARG A 109 23.36 26.99 0.02
CA ARG A 109 23.88 28.33 -0.24
C ARG A 109 23.92 28.56 -1.75
N VAL A 110 23.41 29.70 -2.20
CA VAL A 110 23.54 30.13 -3.60
C VAL A 110 24.99 30.54 -3.85
N THR A 111 25.70 29.77 -4.67
CA THR A 111 27.13 29.99 -4.98
C THR A 111 27.34 30.66 -6.32
N GLY A 112 26.39 30.54 -7.24
CA GLY A 112 26.39 31.20 -8.54
C GLY A 112 24.97 31.55 -8.95
N LEU A 113 24.78 32.71 -9.56
CA LEU A 113 23.49 33.14 -10.13
C LEU A 113 23.76 34.07 -11.31
N THR A 114 23.18 33.74 -12.46
CA THR A 114 23.19 34.54 -13.68
C THR A 114 21.76 34.71 -14.20
N ASP A 115 21.58 35.35 -15.36
CA ASP A 115 20.26 35.51 -16.00
C ASP A 115 19.69 34.19 -16.55
N THR A 116 20.51 33.13 -16.64
CA THR A 116 20.11 31.83 -17.23
C THR A 116 20.64 30.61 -16.47
N SER A 117 21.33 30.81 -15.33
CA SER A 117 21.81 29.71 -14.50
C SER A 117 21.83 30.05 -13.01
N ILE A 118 21.68 29.01 -12.18
CA ILE A 118 21.85 29.09 -10.73
C ILE A 118 22.63 27.86 -10.25
N GLU A 119 23.57 28.09 -9.34
CA GLU A 119 24.35 27.06 -8.66
C GLU A 119 24.10 27.11 -7.15
N LEU A 120 23.86 25.94 -6.58
CA LEU A 120 23.58 25.72 -5.17
C LEU A 120 24.60 24.74 -4.59
N ALA A 121 25.20 25.09 -3.46
CA ALA A 121 26.01 24.21 -2.66
C ALA A 121 25.28 23.87 -1.35
N GLY A 122 25.09 22.58 -1.11
CA GLY A 122 24.27 22.02 -0.05
C GLY A 122 25.08 21.18 0.93
N THR A 123 24.77 21.27 2.21
CA THR A 123 25.31 20.39 3.26
C THR A 123 24.17 19.76 4.04
N GLY A 124 24.12 18.42 4.04
CA GLY A 124 23.15 17.60 4.74
C GLY A 124 23.69 16.96 6.03
N PRO A 125 22.87 16.17 6.74
CA PRO A 125 23.28 15.47 7.96
C PRO A 125 24.44 14.49 7.71
N MET A 126 25.21 14.22 8.76
CA MET A 126 26.41 13.36 8.73
C MET A 126 27.48 13.76 7.70
N GLY A 127 27.52 15.03 7.28
CA GLY A 127 28.53 15.54 6.35
C GLY A 127 28.25 15.22 4.87
N ALA A 128 27.01 14.87 4.52
CA ALA A 128 26.60 14.74 3.12
C ALA A 128 26.75 16.09 2.39
N LEU A 129 27.33 16.06 1.21
CA LEU A 129 27.51 17.20 0.32
C LEU A 129 26.62 17.02 -0.90
N VAL A 130 25.89 18.07 -1.27
CA VAL A 130 25.01 18.07 -2.44
C VAL A 130 25.24 19.35 -3.22
N GLY A 131 25.67 19.26 -4.47
CA GLY A 131 25.69 20.37 -5.42
C GLY A 131 24.51 20.28 -6.38
N LEU A 132 23.89 21.39 -6.74
CA LEU A 132 22.82 21.42 -7.74
C LEU A 132 22.96 22.66 -8.62
N SER A 133 22.92 22.49 -9.93
CA SER A 133 22.95 23.58 -10.91
C SER A 133 21.81 23.42 -11.90
N TYR A 134 21.22 24.54 -12.27
CA TYR A 134 20.27 24.63 -13.36
C TYR A 134 20.85 25.61 -14.38
N ALA A 135 20.91 25.21 -15.65
CA ALA A 135 21.29 26.08 -16.75
C ALA A 135 20.25 25.99 -17.88
N VAL A 136 19.82 27.14 -18.39
CA VAL A 136 18.82 27.24 -19.45
C VAL A 136 19.47 27.87 -20.67
N GLU A 137 19.49 27.13 -21.77
CA GLU A 137 20.10 27.54 -23.03
C GLU A 137 19.05 27.67 -24.13
N PRO A 138 19.17 28.61 -25.07
CA PRO A 138 18.31 28.65 -26.25
C PRO A 138 18.46 27.37 -27.11
N SER A 139 17.35 26.83 -27.61
CA SER A 139 17.34 25.66 -28.50
C SER A 139 16.44 25.87 -29.71
N ALA A 140 16.57 25.02 -30.74
CA ALA A 140 15.74 25.09 -31.95
C ALA A 140 14.23 24.91 -31.67
N LYS A 141 13.87 24.32 -30.52
CA LYS A 141 12.47 24.09 -30.11
C LYS A 141 12.01 25.04 -29.00
N GLY A 142 12.84 25.99 -28.57
CA GLY A 142 12.56 26.90 -27.44
C GLY A 142 13.77 27.00 -26.53
N SER A 143 13.78 26.20 -25.47
CA SER A 143 14.88 26.13 -24.50
C SER A 143 15.37 24.70 -24.30
N LYS A 144 16.63 24.56 -23.93
CA LYS A 144 17.19 23.32 -23.38
C LYS A 144 17.59 23.58 -21.94
N VAL A 145 17.05 22.79 -21.02
CA VAL A 145 17.36 22.89 -19.59
C VAL A 145 18.33 21.78 -19.24
N TRP A 146 19.41 22.15 -18.57
CA TRP A 146 20.38 21.25 -17.98
C TRP A 146 20.26 21.31 -16.46
N VAL A 147 20.25 20.14 -15.83
CA VAL A 147 20.38 20.00 -14.38
C VAL A 147 21.58 19.15 -14.09
N ASP A 148 22.56 19.76 -13.43
CA ASP A 148 23.74 19.06 -12.93
C ASP A 148 23.62 18.90 -11.42
N CYS A 149 24.00 17.72 -10.93
CA CYS A 149 24.00 17.42 -9.51
C CYS A 149 25.32 16.77 -9.10
N GLY A 150 25.87 17.23 -7.98
CA GLY A 150 27.02 16.63 -7.32
C GLY A 150 26.56 15.99 -6.01
N LEU A 151 26.98 14.77 -5.73
CA LEU A 151 26.72 14.09 -4.46
C LEU A 151 28.05 13.62 -3.87
N GLY A 152 28.26 13.86 -2.59
CA GLY A 152 29.49 13.46 -1.92
C GLY A 152 29.41 13.48 -0.39
N GLY A 153 30.55 13.26 0.26
CA GLY A 153 30.66 13.20 1.72
C GLY A 153 30.55 11.78 2.28
N ASP A 154 30.98 11.60 3.53
CA ASP A 154 31.19 10.28 4.15
C ASP A 154 30.00 9.29 4.05
N PRO A 155 28.72 9.67 4.23
CA PRO A 155 27.60 8.73 4.08
C PRO A 155 27.30 8.33 2.63
N LEU A 156 27.81 9.09 1.65
CA LEU A 156 27.59 8.88 0.22
C LEU A 156 28.86 8.37 -0.49
N LYS A 157 29.89 7.96 0.26
CA LYS A 157 31.05 7.24 -0.31
C LYS A 157 30.71 5.77 -0.56
N GLY A 158 31.14 5.26 -1.72
CA GLY A 158 30.88 3.86 -2.12
C GLY A 158 29.49 3.64 -2.73
N PRO A 159 29.02 2.38 -2.91
CA PRO A 159 27.87 2.12 -3.79
C PRO A 159 26.49 2.48 -3.22
N MET A 160 26.37 2.81 -1.93
CA MET A 160 25.19 3.53 -1.42
C MET A 160 25.11 4.92 -2.05
N GLY A 161 26.25 5.61 -2.19
CA GLY A 161 26.36 6.85 -2.97
C GLY A 161 25.96 6.68 -4.43
N THR A 162 26.35 5.57 -5.05
CA THR A 162 25.95 5.25 -6.43
C THR A 162 24.45 4.95 -6.56
N SER A 163 23.86 4.27 -5.58
CA SER A 163 22.42 3.98 -5.53
C SER A 163 21.60 5.25 -5.25
N ALA A 164 22.10 6.10 -4.35
CA ALA A 164 21.57 7.42 -4.09
C ALA A 164 21.66 8.29 -5.34
N ALA A 165 22.79 8.29 -6.04
CA ALA A 165 22.97 9.03 -7.28
C ALA A 165 22.04 8.56 -8.40
N ARG A 166 21.82 7.25 -8.54
CA ARG A 166 20.86 6.71 -9.53
C ARG A 166 19.41 7.02 -9.17
N SER A 167 19.02 6.86 -7.90
CA SER A 167 17.70 7.28 -7.43
C SER A 167 17.49 8.76 -7.66
N PHE A 168 18.46 9.59 -7.31
CA PHE A 168 18.41 11.04 -7.48
C PHE A 168 18.36 11.42 -8.97
N SER A 169 19.12 10.74 -9.83
CA SER A 169 19.05 10.93 -11.30
C SER A 169 17.64 10.66 -11.85
N SER A 170 16.99 9.58 -11.41
CA SER A 170 15.62 9.23 -11.84
C SER A 170 14.59 10.27 -11.37
N GLU A 171 14.76 10.79 -10.15
CA GLU A 171 13.94 11.88 -9.63
C GLU A 171 14.18 13.19 -10.41
N LEU A 172 15.43 13.50 -10.77
CA LEU A 172 15.74 14.68 -11.60
C LEU A 172 15.14 14.58 -13.01
N ASP A 173 15.19 13.41 -13.65
CA ASP A 173 14.55 13.17 -14.96
C ASP A 173 13.02 13.33 -14.88
N THR A 174 12.41 12.87 -13.79
CA THR A 174 10.98 13.08 -13.52
C THR A 174 10.68 14.55 -13.27
N SER A 175 11.55 15.24 -12.55
CA SER A 175 11.42 16.67 -12.25
C SER A 175 11.45 17.51 -13.52
N LEU A 176 12.40 17.23 -14.41
CA LEU A 176 12.52 17.93 -15.69
C LEU A 176 11.32 17.71 -16.61
N ARG A 177 10.72 16.51 -16.61
CA ARG A 177 9.48 16.24 -17.35
C ARG A 177 8.30 17.03 -16.79
N ARG A 178 8.15 17.13 -15.46
CA ARG A 178 7.12 17.97 -14.83
C ARG A 178 7.31 19.44 -15.16
N LEU A 179 8.55 19.93 -15.11
CA LEU A 179 8.89 21.30 -15.48
C LEU A 179 8.52 21.61 -16.94
N ALA A 180 8.80 20.68 -17.86
CA ALA A 180 8.40 20.81 -19.26
C ALA A 180 6.88 20.87 -19.43
N GLY A 181 6.12 20.08 -18.67
CA GLY A 181 4.64 20.08 -18.69
C GLY A 181 4.02 21.41 -18.23
N LEU A 182 4.61 22.09 -17.24
CA LEU A 182 4.10 23.37 -16.73
C LEU A 182 4.21 24.52 -17.75
N LEU A 183 5.16 24.46 -18.68
CA LEU A 183 5.45 25.53 -19.65
C LEU A 183 5.09 25.18 -21.10
N GLY A 184 4.98 23.88 -21.43
CA GLY A 184 4.84 23.39 -22.80
C GLY A 184 3.41 23.37 -23.36
N GLY A 185 2.39 23.82 -22.61
CA GLY A 185 1.00 23.78 -23.08
C GLY A 185 0.46 22.36 -23.32
N THR A 186 1.18 21.32 -22.90
CA THR A 186 0.66 19.96 -22.79
C THR A 186 -0.32 19.96 -21.61
N THR A 187 -1.60 20.14 -21.93
CA THR A 187 -2.72 19.74 -21.05
C THR A 187 -2.40 18.38 -20.46
N GLN A 188 -2.44 18.25 -19.12
CA GLN A 188 -2.74 17.10 -18.22
C GLN A 188 -2.84 15.64 -18.75
N ALA A 189 -2.36 15.32 -19.94
CA ALA A 189 -2.58 14.07 -20.66
C ALA A 189 -1.37 13.12 -20.58
N GLU A 190 -0.28 13.52 -19.92
CA GLU A 190 0.88 12.65 -19.68
C GLU A 190 1.31 12.58 -18.21
N THR A 191 0.55 13.22 -17.31
CA THR A 191 0.51 12.90 -15.87
C THR A 191 -0.78 12.18 -15.50
N ALA A 192 -1.41 11.52 -16.46
CA ALA A 192 -2.38 10.48 -16.13
C ALA A 192 -1.69 9.53 -15.15
N ALA A 193 -2.31 9.30 -13.98
CA ALA A 193 -2.16 8.02 -13.32
C ALA A 193 -2.20 6.96 -14.44
N PRO A 194 -1.25 6.00 -14.49
CA PRO A 194 -1.21 5.03 -15.59
C PRO A 194 -2.65 4.60 -15.84
N GLU A 195 -3.19 4.89 -17.04
CA GLU A 195 -4.56 4.50 -17.41
C GLU A 195 -4.72 3.09 -16.87
N GLU A 196 -5.77 2.82 -16.08
CA GLU A 196 -6.02 1.47 -15.59
C GLU A 196 -6.11 0.57 -16.81
N VAL A 197 -4.98 -0.07 -17.14
CA VAL A 197 -4.90 -0.91 -18.31
C VAL A 197 -5.76 -2.09 -17.96
N GLU A 198 -6.93 -2.18 -18.60
CA GLU A 198 -7.92 -3.18 -18.23
C GLU A 198 -7.26 -4.56 -18.09
N PRO A 199 -7.60 -5.31 -17.01
CA PRO A 199 -7.17 -6.69 -16.87
C PRO A 199 -7.50 -7.50 -18.13
N LEU A 200 -6.91 -8.69 -18.26
CA LEU A 200 -7.37 -9.63 -19.27
C LEU A 200 -8.90 -9.79 -19.11
N SER A 201 -9.65 -9.43 -20.14
CA SER A 201 -11.14 -9.43 -20.14
C SER A 201 -11.74 -10.56 -20.98
N VAL A 202 -10.90 -11.22 -21.79
CA VAL A 202 -11.32 -12.35 -22.63
C VAL A 202 -11.15 -13.66 -21.88
N LEU A 203 -12.27 -14.23 -21.45
CA LEU A 203 -12.37 -15.55 -20.82
C LEU A 203 -12.03 -16.66 -21.83
N ARG A 204 -11.23 -17.65 -21.40
CA ARG A 204 -11.04 -18.87 -22.19
C ARG A 204 -12.25 -19.81 -22.07
N PRO A 205 -12.63 -20.53 -23.15
CA PRO A 205 -13.65 -21.56 -23.07
C PRO A 205 -13.27 -22.63 -22.04
N ALA A 206 -14.24 -23.15 -21.28
CA ALA A 206 -14.00 -24.25 -20.36
C ALA A 206 -13.62 -25.52 -21.15
N GLY A 207 -12.50 -26.13 -20.79
CA GLY A 207 -12.07 -27.43 -21.31
C GLY A 207 -12.74 -28.62 -20.61
N ASP A 208 -12.25 -29.83 -20.88
CA ASP A 208 -12.71 -31.04 -20.20
C ASP A 208 -12.26 -31.07 -18.72
N PRO A 209 -13.07 -31.66 -17.80
CA PRO A 209 -12.67 -31.83 -16.40
C PRO A 209 -11.32 -32.55 -16.24
N ALA A 210 -10.47 -32.03 -15.36
CA ALA A 210 -9.19 -32.64 -15.06
C ALA A 210 -9.35 -33.77 -14.04
N ARG A 211 -8.61 -34.86 -14.20
CA ARG A 211 -8.66 -36.04 -13.31
C ARG A 211 -7.47 -36.03 -12.36
N HIS A 212 -7.77 -36.04 -11.07
CA HIS A 212 -6.77 -36.19 -10.01
C HIS A 212 -6.54 -37.68 -9.67
N HIS A 213 -5.34 -38.05 -9.19
CA HIS A 213 -5.02 -39.44 -8.83
C HIS A 213 -5.91 -40.00 -7.70
N SER A 214 -6.52 -39.14 -6.87
CA SER A 214 -7.51 -39.54 -5.87
C SER A 214 -8.86 -39.98 -6.46
N GLY A 215 -9.06 -39.83 -7.78
CA GLY A 215 -10.32 -40.09 -8.47
C GLY A 215 -11.24 -38.88 -8.60
N ALA A 216 -10.90 -37.74 -7.98
CA ALA A 216 -11.67 -36.51 -8.10
C ALA A 216 -11.66 -35.96 -9.54
N LEU A 217 -12.81 -35.48 -10.00
CA LEU A 217 -12.96 -34.69 -11.23
C LEU A 217 -13.02 -33.22 -10.84
N LEU A 218 -12.11 -32.42 -11.40
CA LEU A 218 -11.93 -31.01 -11.05
C LEU A 218 -12.44 -30.12 -12.19
N ASP A 219 -12.92 -28.92 -11.85
CA ASP A 219 -13.10 -27.86 -12.84
C ASP A 219 -11.74 -27.68 -13.56
N PRO A 220 -11.70 -27.66 -14.90
CA PRO A 220 -10.46 -27.49 -15.67
C PRO A 220 -9.64 -26.27 -15.23
N ARG A 221 -10.29 -25.22 -14.73
CA ARG A 221 -9.70 -23.95 -14.28
C ARG A 221 -9.27 -23.97 -12.81
N THR A 222 -9.32 -25.12 -12.14
CA THR A 222 -8.82 -25.24 -10.76
C THR A 222 -7.32 -24.89 -10.74
N PRO A 223 -6.88 -23.86 -9.99
CA PRO A 223 -5.47 -23.50 -9.92
C PRO A 223 -4.67 -24.59 -9.20
N VAL A 224 -3.49 -24.92 -9.74
CA VAL A 224 -2.54 -25.88 -9.16
C VAL A 224 -1.13 -25.34 -9.22
N ILE A 225 -0.39 -25.47 -8.12
CA ILE A 225 1.05 -25.25 -8.09
C ILE A 225 1.71 -26.56 -8.51
N VAL A 226 2.45 -26.51 -9.62
CA VAL A 226 3.05 -27.69 -10.24
C VAL A 226 4.56 -27.72 -10.13
N GLY A 227 5.21 -26.56 -9.94
CA GLY A 227 6.66 -26.46 -9.84
C GLY A 227 7.10 -25.36 -8.88
N VAL A 228 8.09 -25.66 -8.04
CA VAL A 228 8.74 -24.68 -7.16
C VAL A 228 10.26 -24.80 -7.23
N GLY A 229 10.95 -23.67 -7.13
CA GLY A 229 12.41 -23.61 -7.20
C GLY A 229 12.97 -22.55 -6.28
N GLN A 230 14.08 -22.86 -5.63
CA GLN A 230 14.81 -21.95 -4.74
C GLN A 230 16.28 -21.89 -5.12
N VAL A 231 16.90 -20.71 -5.00
CA VAL A 231 18.32 -20.47 -5.26
C VAL A 231 18.92 -19.72 -4.07
N VAL A 232 20.13 -20.13 -3.68
CA VAL A 232 21.00 -19.41 -2.75
C VAL A 232 22.31 -19.16 -3.49
N HIS A 233 22.72 -17.90 -3.59
CA HIS A 233 24.02 -17.52 -4.14
C HIS A 233 24.86 -16.90 -3.02
N ARG A 234 26.10 -17.34 -2.83
CA ARG A 234 27.01 -16.72 -1.86
C ARG A 234 28.15 -16.10 -2.63
N PRO A 235 28.21 -14.76 -2.74
CA PRO A 235 29.29 -14.09 -3.45
C PRO A 235 30.66 -14.47 -2.87
N SER A 236 31.62 -14.72 -3.75
CA SER A 236 33.04 -14.86 -3.42
C SER A 236 33.81 -13.66 -3.97
N PRO A 237 35.01 -13.31 -3.46
CA PRO A 237 35.78 -12.15 -3.93
C PRO A 237 36.02 -12.09 -5.45
N ASP A 238 36.24 -13.25 -6.09
CA ASP A 238 36.50 -13.35 -7.54
C ASP A 238 35.30 -13.86 -8.35
N GLY A 239 34.14 -14.03 -7.70
CA GLY A 239 32.94 -14.63 -8.31
C GLY A 239 32.05 -13.62 -9.02
N GLU A 240 31.13 -14.15 -9.84
CA GLU A 240 30.06 -13.39 -10.47
C GLU A 240 29.09 -12.81 -9.42
N LEU A 241 28.57 -11.62 -9.74
CA LEU A 241 27.58 -10.90 -8.94
C LEU A 241 26.27 -10.83 -9.75
N PRO A 242 25.44 -11.88 -9.72
CA PRO A 242 24.23 -11.94 -10.53
C PRO A 242 23.19 -10.93 -10.05
N ASP A 243 22.50 -10.30 -11.00
CA ASP A 243 21.38 -9.42 -10.70
C ASP A 243 20.13 -10.23 -10.28
N PRO A 244 19.17 -9.60 -9.59
CA PRO A 244 17.94 -10.26 -9.18
C PRO A 244 17.15 -10.97 -10.32
N ALA A 245 17.08 -10.40 -11.52
CA ALA A 245 16.35 -11.04 -12.63
C ALA A 245 17.05 -12.34 -13.06
N THR A 246 18.39 -12.35 -13.13
CA THR A 246 19.16 -13.57 -13.41
C THR A 246 18.93 -14.67 -12.35
N LEU A 247 18.91 -14.31 -11.06
CA LEU A 247 18.61 -15.28 -10.00
C LEU A 247 17.17 -15.80 -10.07
N ALA A 248 16.20 -14.94 -10.39
CA ALA A 248 14.81 -15.30 -10.59
C ALA A 248 14.62 -16.31 -11.75
N VAL A 249 15.31 -16.11 -12.88
CA VAL A 249 15.34 -17.04 -14.01
C VAL A 249 15.90 -18.40 -13.59
N LYS A 250 17.00 -18.44 -12.84
CA LYS A 250 17.55 -19.70 -12.29
C LYS A 250 16.54 -20.42 -11.39
N ALA A 251 15.79 -19.68 -10.57
CA ALA A 251 14.78 -20.25 -9.70
C ALA A 251 13.58 -20.81 -10.49
N LEU A 252 13.12 -20.13 -11.55
CA LEU A 252 12.05 -20.64 -12.43
C LEU A 252 12.48 -21.88 -13.22
N ARG A 253 13.73 -21.96 -13.68
CA ARG A 253 14.26 -23.18 -14.32
C ARG A 253 14.24 -24.37 -13.36
N ARG A 254 14.62 -24.16 -12.09
CA ARG A 254 14.48 -25.20 -11.04
C ARG A 254 13.02 -25.58 -10.79
N ALA A 255 12.10 -24.62 -10.83
CA ALA A 255 10.67 -24.90 -10.72
C ALA A 255 10.15 -25.73 -11.92
N ALA A 256 10.68 -25.48 -13.12
CA ALA A 256 10.35 -26.25 -14.31
C ALA A 256 10.87 -27.70 -14.22
N GLU A 257 12.08 -27.90 -13.71
CA GLU A 257 12.63 -29.23 -13.39
C GLU A 257 11.75 -29.95 -12.34
N ASP A 258 11.35 -29.25 -11.27
CA ASP A 258 10.46 -29.77 -10.22
C ASP A 258 9.06 -30.13 -10.75
N SER A 259 8.57 -29.48 -11.80
CA SER A 259 7.30 -29.85 -12.44
C SER A 259 7.35 -31.14 -13.25
N SER A 260 8.55 -31.64 -13.58
CA SER A 260 8.79 -32.72 -14.55
C SER A 260 8.39 -32.41 -16.01
N ALA A 261 7.77 -31.26 -16.30
CA ALA A 261 7.46 -30.80 -17.66
C ALA A 261 8.64 -30.06 -18.33
N GLY A 262 9.62 -29.60 -17.55
CA GLY A 262 10.80 -28.88 -18.03
C GLY A 262 10.49 -27.51 -18.65
N GLU A 263 11.47 -26.94 -19.35
CA GLU A 263 11.39 -25.56 -19.86
C GLU A 263 10.24 -25.31 -20.86
N ARG A 264 9.68 -26.36 -21.47
CA ARG A 264 8.51 -26.22 -22.37
C ARG A 264 7.31 -25.59 -21.67
N LEU A 265 7.17 -25.81 -20.37
CA LEU A 265 6.10 -25.20 -19.57
C LEU A 265 6.33 -23.70 -19.36
N LEU A 266 7.59 -23.26 -19.26
CA LEU A 266 7.92 -21.83 -19.12
C LEU A 266 7.52 -21.04 -20.37
N ALA A 267 7.80 -21.58 -21.56
CA ALA A 267 7.45 -20.94 -22.82
C ALA A 267 5.93 -20.79 -23.06
N LYS A 268 5.12 -21.62 -22.40
CA LYS A 268 3.64 -21.59 -22.46
C LYS A 268 3.00 -20.53 -21.55
N ALA A 269 3.78 -19.75 -20.80
CA ALA A 269 3.25 -18.79 -19.84
C ALA A 269 2.37 -17.72 -20.50
N ASP A 270 1.14 -17.58 -20.02
CA ASP A 270 0.22 -16.51 -20.41
C ASP A 270 0.53 -15.21 -19.65
N SER A 271 1.09 -15.34 -18.45
CA SER A 271 1.42 -14.22 -17.56
C SER A 271 2.75 -14.50 -16.85
N VAL A 272 3.64 -13.51 -16.84
CA VAL A 272 4.89 -13.56 -16.05
C VAL A 272 4.83 -12.49 -14.99
N ARG A 273 5.08 -12.89 -13.74
CA ARG A 273 4.87 -12.06 -12.56
C ARG A 273 6.12 -12.02 -11.70
N SER A 274 6.45 -10.83 -11.23
CA SER A 274 7.67 -10.60 -10.46
C SER A 274 7.40 -9.83 -9.18
N VAL A 275 7.86 -10.37 -8.05
CA VAL A 275 7.98 -9.62 -6.81
C VAL A 275 9.05 -8.56 -7.01
N SER A 276 8.72 -7.30 -6.78
CA SER A 276 9.66 -6.18 -6.92
C SER A 276 10.87 -6.35 -5.99
N SER A 277 12.07 -6.07 -6.50
CA SER A 277 13.32 -6.20 -5.75
C SER A 277 13.61 -4.91 -4.96
N ALA A 278 14.00 -5.07 -3.69
CA ALA A 278 14.50 -3.99 -2.86
C ALA A 278 15.98 -3.68 -3.17
N SER A 279 16.76 -4.66 -3.64
CA SER A 279 18.18 -4.51 -3.97
C SER A 279 18.43 -3.81 -5.31
N TRP A 280 17.51 -3.91 -6.27
CA TRP A 280 17.63 -3.23 -7.56
C TRP A 280 16.27 -2.83 -8.11
N ALA A 281 16.16 -1.58 -8.57
CA ALA A 281 14.95 -1.06 -9.17
C ALA A 281 14.90 -1.42 -10.66
N TYR A 282 13.89 -2.20 -11.04
CA TYR A 282 13.54 -2.49 -12.43
C TYR A 282 12.23 -1.78 -12.75
N ASN A 283 12.08 -1.30 -13.97
CA ASN A 283 10.79 -0.77 -14.40
C ASN A 283 9.81 -1.93 -14.66
N ASP A 284 10.25 -3.02 -15.31
CA ASP A 284 9.51 -4.27 -15.46
C ASP A 284 10.46 -5.48 -15.40
N LYS A 285 10.71 -6.01 -14.19
CA LYS A 285 11.52 -7.22 -14.00
C LYS A 285 10.88 -8.44 -14.65
N ALA A 286 9.55 -8.52 -14.69
CA ALA A 286 8.84 -9.67 -15.26
C ALA A 286 9.08 -9.78 -16.78
N ARG A 287 9.24 -8.65 -17.49
CA ARG A 287 9.64 -8.65 -18.91
C ARG A 287 11.01 -9.29 -19.12
N LEU A 288 12.03 -8.89 -18.34
CA LEU A 288 13.38 -9.45 -18.44
C LEU A 288 13.38 -10.96 -18.16
N VAL A 289 12.60 -11.38 -17.15
CA VAL A 289 12.44 -12.79 -16.80
C VAL A 289 11.74 -13.55 -17.94
N ALA A 290 10.67 -12.99 -18.53
CA ALA A 290 9.94 -13.60 -19.63
C ALA A 290 10.85 -13.85 -20.84
N ASP A 291 11.61 -12.84 -21.26
CA ASP A 291 12.54 -12.92 -22.38
C ASP A 291 13.61 -14.01 -22.14
N ALA A 292 14.16 -14.07 -20.92
CA ALA A 292 15.21 -15.02 -20.55
C ALA A 292 14.75 -16.48 -20.44
N VAL A 293 13.46 -16.72 -20.15
CA VAL A 293 12.87 -18.08 -20.14
C VAL A 293 12.17 -18.44 -21.46
N GLY A 294 12.21 -17.55 -22.46
CA GLY A 294 11.57 -17.77 -23.76
C GLY A 294 10.03 -17.73 -23.73
N ALA A 295 9.45 -17.02 -22.75
CA ALA A 295 8.01 -16.81 -22.67
C ALA A 295 7.59 -15.58 -23.48
N SER A 296 6.38 -15.60 -24.03
CA SER A 296 5.76 -14.45 -24.69
C SER A 296 4.40 -14.16 -24.05
N PRO A 297 4.38 -13.67 -22.79
CA PRO A 297 3.15 -13.54 -22.03
C PRO A 297 2.26 -12.43 -22.57
N ARG A 298 0.94 -12.58 -22.37
CA ARG A 298 -0.08 -11.56 -22.67
C ARG A 298 0.02 -10.36 -21.74
N GLU A 299 0.53 -10.58 -20.53
CA GLU A 299 0.76 -9.54 -19.53
C GLU A 299 2.03 -9.80 -18.69
N THR A 300 2.64 -8.72 -18.23
CA THR A 300 3.63 -8.72 -17.15
C THR A 300 3.03 -8.04 -15.93
N VAL A 301 3.26 -8.61 -14.75
CA VAL A 301 2.70 -8.09 -13.48
C VAL A 301 3.82 -7.94 -12.45
N ALA A 302 3.84 -6.83 -11.72
CA ALA A 302 4.74 -6.62 -10.59
C ALA A 302 3.98 -6.56 -9.26
N SER A 303 4.63 -6.89 -8.15
CA SER A 303 4.14 -6.45 -6.84
C SER A 303 4.47 -4.99 -6.61
N ALA A 304 3.80 -4.37 -5.63
CA ALA A 304 4.25 -3.15 -4.98
C ALA A 304 5.78 -3.19 -4.70
N ARG A 305 6.45 -2.05 -4.85
CA ARG A 305 7.91 -1.89 -4.74
C ARG A 305 8.43 -2.29 -3.37
N PHE A 306 7.66 -2.04 -2.32
CA PHE A 306 8.03 -2.37 -0.95
C PHE A 306 6.89 -3.13 -0.26
N GLY A 307 7.21 -4.24 0.39
CA GLY A 307 6.27 -5.05 1.16
C GLY A 307 6.53 -6.54 1.03
N GLY A 308 6.75 -7.23 2.15
CA GLY A 308 6.86 -8.68 2.21
C GLY A 308 5.54 -9.43 1.97
N ASP A 309 4.42 -8.69 1.86
CA ASP A 309 3.13 -9.21 1.39
C ASP A 309 3.10 -9.45 -0.13
N GLY A 310 4.00 -8.81 -0.89
CA GLY A 310 3.98 -8.78 -2.35
C GLY A 310 3.98 -10.16 -3.02
N ALA A 311 4.80 -11.10 -2.52
CA ALA A 311 4.83 -12.47 -3.06
C ALA A 311 3.49 -13.20 -2.87
N GLN A 312 2.92 -13.14 -1.65
CA GLN A 312 1.65 -13.78 -1.34
C GLN A 312 0.49 -13.16 -2.12
N ARG A 313 0.51 -11.83 -2.27
CA ARG A 313 -0.40 -11.08 -3.13
C ARG A 313 -0.38 -11.56 -4.58
N LEU A 314 0.81 -11.79 -5.15
CA LEU A 314 0.93 -12.33 -6.51
C LEU A 314 0.47 -13.78 -6.60
N PHE A 315 0.69 -14.62 -5.58
CA PHE A 315 0.16 -15.98 -5.56
C PHE A 315 -1.37 -15.99 -5.58
N ASN A 316 -1.99 -15.17 -4.75
CA ASN A 316 -3.44 -15.05 -4.66
C ASN A 316 -4.04 -14.53 -5.99
N ASP A 317 -3.44 -13.49 -6.58
CA ASP A 317 -3.91 -12.94 -7.87
C ASP A 317 -3.73 -13.93 -9.02
N SER A 318 -2.69 -14.77 -8.97
CA SER A 318 -2.44 -15.80 -10.00
C SER A 318 -3.47 -16.92 -9.91
N ALA A 319 -3.76 -17.40 -8.71
CA ALA A 319 -4.79 -18.40 -8.49
C ALA A 319 -6.17 -17.87 -8.88
N GLN A 320 -6.47 -16.60 -8.58
CA GLN A 320 -7.73 -15.95 -9.00
C GLN A 320 -7.82 -15.78 -10.51
N SER A 321 -6.72 -15.40 -11.17
CA SER A 321 -6.66 -15.27 -12.64
C SER A 321 -6.90 -16.60 -13.34
N ILE A 322 -6.35 -17.70 -12.80
CA ILE A 322 -6.56 -19.05 -13.34
C ILE A 322 -8.00 -19.53 -13.08
N ALA A 323 -8.49 -19.41 -11.85
CA ALA A 323 -9.86 -19.77 -11.48
C ALA A 323 -10.92 -18.99 -12.29
N GLY A 324 -10.63 -17.72 -12.59
CA GLY A 324 -11.45 -16.86 -13.44
C GLY A 324 -11.32 -17.14 -14.94
N GLY A 325 -10.41 -18.02 -15.39
CA GLY A 325 -10.21 -18.34 -16.81
C GLY A 325 -9.47 -17.25 -17.61
N LEU A 326 -8.70 -16.39 -16.94
CA LEU A 326 -7.89 -15.33 -17.56
C LEU A 326 -6.51 -15.81 -18.01
N ALA A 327 -5.95 -16.82 -17.33
CA ALA A 327 -4.66 -17.44 -17.64
C ALA A 327 -4.71 -18.95 -17.40
N ASP A 328 -3.94 -19.72 -18.15
CA ASP A 328 -3.76 -21.16 -17.93
C ASP A 328 -2.40 -21.45 -17.29
N VAL A 329 -1.33 -20.73 -17.65
CA VAL A 329 0.01 -20.89 -17.06
C VAL A 329 0.56 -19.54 -16.62
N VAL A 330 0.93 -19.45 -15.34
CA VAL A 330 1.49 -18.24 -14.71
C VAL A 330 2.85 -18.57 -14.10
N LEU A 331 3.86 -17.79 -14.47
CA LEU A 331 5.20 -17.85 -13.85
C LEU A 331 5.32 -16.74 -12.81
N ILE A 332 5.75 -17.08 -11.61
CA ILE A 332 5.86 -16.14 -10.50
C ILE A 332 7.27 -16.25 -9.95
N SER A 333 7.98 -15.13 -9.84
CA SER A 333 9.35 -15.14 -9.35
C SER A 333 9.68 -13.95 -8.46
N GLY A 334 10.68 -14.12 -7.61
CA GLY A 334 11.24 -13.04 -6.82
C GLY A 334 12.67 -13.34 -6.45
N ALA A 335 13.43 -12.28 -6.22
CA ALA A 335 14.86 -12.38 -5.98
C ALA A 335 15.39 -11.07 -5.37
N GLU A 336 16.42 -11.21 -4.53
CA GLU A 336 17.28 -10.12 -4.08
C GLU A 336 18.74 -10.51 -4.28
N SER A 337 19.59 -9.49 -4.46
CA SER A 337 21.04 -9.63 -4.60
C SER A 337 21.78 -8.70 -3.62
N GLY A 338 21.33 -8.65 -2.37
CA GLY A 338 21.85 -7.73 -1.36
C GLY A 338 23.29 -8.04 -0.93
N ALA A 339 23.66 -9.32 -0.85
CA ALA A 339 25.05 -9.72 -0.56
C ALA A 339 25.97 -9.40 -1.74
N SER A 340 25.50 -9.57 -2.98
CA SER A 340 26.25 -9.18 -4.18
C SER A 340 26.51 -7.68 -4.23
N ILE A 341 25.55 -6.84 -3.83
CA ILE A 341 25.79 -5.40 -3.69
C ILE A 341 26.92 -5.16 -2.69
N VAL A 342 26.81 -5.73 -1.47
CA VAL A 342 27.82 -5.60 -0.40
C VAL A 342 29.21 -6.05 -0.87
N GLU A 343 29.28 -7.13 -1.65
CA GLU A 343 30.51 -7.60 -2.27
C GLU A 343 31.08 -6.60 -3.27
N ALA A 344 30.26 -6.07 -4.19
CA ALA A 344 30.68 -5.03 -5.13
C ALA A 344 31.25 -3.80 -4.40
N GLN A 345 30.63 -3.39 -3.28
CA GLN A 345 31.14 -2.29 -2.44
C GLN A 345 32.53 -2.57 -1.91
N ARG A 346 32.77 -3.80 -1.43
CA ARG A 346 34.08 -4.19 -0.92
C ARG A 346 35.16 -4.22 -2.00
N ARG A 347 34.79 -4.58 -3.23
CA ARG A 347 35.67 -4.54 -4.40
C ARG A 347 35.93 -3.13 -4.93
N GLY A 348 35.19 -2.12 -4.44
CA GLY A 348 35.22 -0.77 -5.01
C GLY A 348 34.66 -0.70 -6.43
N THR A 349 33.79 -1.64 -6.81
CA THR A 349 33.14 -1.69 -8.13
C THR A 349 31.64 -1.39 -8.02
N SER A 350 31.03 -0.99 -9.13
CA SER A 350 29.58 -0.98 -9.28
C SER A 350 29.12 -2.21 -10.04
N PRO A 351 28.00 -2.84 -9.66
CA PRO A 351 27.44 -3.94 -10.44
C PRO A 351 26.97 -3.43 -11.81
N ASP A 352 27.34 -4.15 -12.86
CA ASP A 352 26.90 -3.92 -14.24
C ASP A 352 25.60 -4.69 -14.49
N TRP A 353 24.51 -4.21 -13.88
CA TRP A 353 23.20 -4.86 -13.92
C TRP A 353 22.25 -4.15 -14.89
N PRO A 354 21.25 -4.86 -15.45
CA PRO A 354 20.36 -4.30 -16.46
C PRO A 354 19.61 -3.04 -15.97
N GLU A 355 19.57 -2.03 -16.84
CA GLU A 355 18.71 -0.85 -16.73
C GLU A 355 17.68 -0.86 -17.85
N GLN A 356 16.45 -0.42 -17.56
CA GLN A 356 15.35 -0.37 -18.53
C GLN A 356 14.99 1.09 -18.86
N PRO A 357 14.58 1.38 -20.11
CA PRO A 357 14.00 2.67 -20.47
C PRO A 357 12.80 3.04 -19.58
N SER A 358 12.60 4.34 -19.33
CA SER A 358 11.56 4.83 -18.41
C SER A 358 10.12 4.64 -18.89
N ASP A 359 9.93 4.36 -20.18
CA ASP A 359 8.64 4.05 -20.82
C ASP A 359 8.26 2.55 -20.70
N VAL A 360 9.18 1.71 -20.22
CA VAL A 360 8.87 0.33 -19.87
C VAL A 360 8.15 0.31 -18.52
N ALA A 361 7.03 -0.40 -18.42
CA ALA A 361 6.34 -0.66 -17.16
C ALA A 361 5.57 -1.99 -17.26
N PRO A 362 5.32 -2.68 -16.12
CA PRO A 362 4.42 -3.82 -16.12
C PRO A 362 3.02 -3.37 -16.49
N ARG A 363 2.21 -4.29 -17.02
CA ARG A 363 0.80 -4.00 -17.32
C ARG A 363 0.02 -3.65 -16.05
N ARG A 364 0.32 -4.34 -14.94
CA ARG A 364 -0.35 -4.19 -13.65
C ARG A 364 0.66 -4.23 -12.50
N VAL A 365 0.38 -3.46 -11.46
CA VAL A 365 1.08 -3.52 -10.16
C VAL A 365 0.08 -3.95 -9.10
N ILE A 366 0.43 -4.96 -8.31
CA ILE A 366 -0.41 -5.51 -7.26
C ILE A 366 0.08 -5.05 -5.89
N GLY A 367 -0.80 -4.38 -5.13
CA GLY A 367 -0.52 -3.82 -3.81
C GLY A 367 -0.51 -2.29 -3.82
N THR A 368 -0.13 -1.68 -2.71
CA THR A 368 -0.20 -0.23 -2.49
C THR A 368 1.20 0.38 -2.32
N GLU A 369 1.46 1.47 -3.05
CA GLU A 369 2.71 2.27 -3.06
C GLU A 369 2.68 3.49 -2.13
N ARG A 370 1.70 3.56 -1.23
CA ARG A 370 1.57 4.67 -0.26
C ARG A 370 2.80 4.74 0.65
N GLU A 371 3.20 5.97 1.00
CA GLU A 371 4.34 6.23 1.90
C GLU A 371 4.12 5.59 3.28
N ALA A 372 5.15 4.98 3.84
CA ALA A 372 5.05 4.17 5.06
C ALA A 372 4.77 5.00 6.34
N ASN A 373 5.18 6.27 6.34
CA ASN A 373 5.18 7.11 7.52
C ASN A 373 4.46 8.43 7.27
N ASN A 374 3.87 8.97 8.33
CA ASN A 374 3.44 10.37 8.36
C ASN A 374 4.59 11.28 8.85
N ASP A 375 4.35 12.59 8.89
CA ASP A 375 5.34 13.58 9.31
C ASP A 375 5.82 13.38 10.76
N ALA A 376 4.92 12.99 11.68
CA ALA A 376 5.25 12.79 13.08
C ALA A 376 6.17 11.58 13.30
N GLU A 377 5.85 10.46 12.66
CA GLU A 377 6.69 9.25 12.68
C GLU A 377 8.06 9.53 12.06
N THR A 378 8.07 10.26 10.94
CA THR A 378 9.31 10.67 10.28
C THR A 378 10.17 11.55 11.17
N ALA A 379 9.58 12.55 11.84
CA ALA A 379 10.26 13.43 12.79
C ALA A 379 10.83 12.66 14.00
N ALA A 380 10.11 11.64 14.48
CA ALA A 380 10.57 10.74 15.54
C ALA A 380 11.64 9.73 15.08
N GLY A 381 11.98 9.69 13.77
CA GLY A 381 12.96 8.78 13.21
C GLY A 381 12.45 7.36 12.95
N LEU A 382 11.14 7.15 12.97
CA LEU A 382 10.47 5.85 12.78
C LEU A 382 10.43 5.38 11.31
N MET A 383 11.26 5.95 10.44
CA MET A 383 11.46 5.43 9.09
C MET A 383 12.23 4.11 9.09
N ALA A 384 13.17 3.94 10.04
CA ALA A 384 13.94 2.72 10.17
C ALA A 384 13.05 1.61 10.77
N PRO A 385 12.75 0.51 10.05
CA PRO A 385 11.80 -0.49 10.53
C PRO A 385 12.17 -1.07 11.90
N ILE A 386 13.47 -1.24 12.18
CA ILE A 386 13.97 -1.73 13.46
C ILE A 386 13.42 -0.92 14.65
N TYR A 387 13.31 0.40 14.55
CA TYR A 387 12.81 1.23 15.65
C TYR A 387 11.31 1.06 15.83
N VAL A 388 10.56 0.96 14.74
CA VAL A 388 9.12 0.71 14.79
C VAL A 388 8.84 -0.65 15.41
N TYR A 389 9.46 -1.71 14.92
CA TYR A 389 9.24 -3.06 15.46
C TYR A 389 9.72 -3.21 16.91
N ALA A 390 10.72 -2.45 17.34
CA ALA A 390 11.15 -2.45 18.74
C ALA A 390 10.12 -1.73 19.63
N LEU A 391 9.50 -0.67 19.12
CA LEU A 391 8.38 0.00 19.75
C LEU A 391 7.13 -0.92 19.78
N LEU A 392 6.84 -1.66 18.72
CA LEU A 392 5.76 -2.67 18.75
C LEU A 392 6.06 -3.78 19.76
N GLU A 393 7.32 -4.22 19.89
CA GLU A 393 7.74 -5.24 20.86
C GLU A 393 7.48 -4.81 22.30
N ASN A 394 7.84 -3.58 22.66
CA ASN A 394 7.56 -3.06 24.00
C ASN A 394 6.06 -2.88 24.25
N ALA A 395 5.25 -2.63 23.21
CA ALA A 395 3.80 -2.65 23.35
C ALA A 395 3.25 -4.08 23.56
N VAL A 396 3.80 -5.08 22.86
CA VAL A 396 3.46 -6.51 23.10
C VAL A 396 3.84 -6.90 24.53
N ARG A 397 5.04 -6.51 24.99
CA ARG A 397 5.49 -6.70 26.36
C ARG A 397 4.54 -6.06 27.38
N ALA A 398 4.11 -4.82 27.13
CA ALA A 398 3.14 -4.11 27.97
C ALA A 398 1.84 -4.92 28.12
N ARG A 399 1.33 -5.46 27.01
CA ARG A 399 0.11 -6.30 27.02
C ARG A 399 0.29 -7.61 27.78
N LEU A 400 1.47 -8.23 27.67
CA LEU A 400 1.79 -9.48 28.37
C LEU A 400 2.10 -9.27 29.87
N GLY A 401 2.42 -8.05 30.29
CA GLY A 401 2.76 -7.72 31.67
C GLY A 401 4.10 -8.31 32.12
N THR A 402 5.05 -8.49 31.19
CA THR A 402 6.36 -9.08 31.45
C THR A 402 7.44 -8.02 31.68
N THR A 403 8.41 -8.34 32.55
CA THR A 403 9.62 -7.53 32.75
C THR A 403 10.50 -7.54 31.49
N PRO A 404 11.33 -6.51 31.24
CA PRO A 404 12.25 -6.49 30.09
C PRO A 404 13.10 -7.75 29.93
N GLU A 405 13.66 -8.27 31.02
CA GLU A 405 14.55 -9.44 31.00
C GLU A 405 13.80 -10.73 30.65
N ALA A 406 12.64 -10.96 31.27
CA ALA A 406 11.78 -12.10 30.96
C ALA A 406 11.30 -12.06 29.51
N HIS A 407 10.88 -10.88 29.02
CA HIS A 407 10.44 -10.73 27.64
C HIS A 407 11.56 -10.99 26.63
N LEU A 408 12.77 -10.49 26.90
CA LEU A 408 13.94 -10.77 26.06
C LEU A 408 14.26 -12.28 26.00
N HIS A 409 14.12 -12.97 27.14
CA HIS A 409 14.26 -14.42 27.18
C HIS A 409 13.21 -15.13 26.31
N ASP A 410 11.95 -14.76 26.44
CA ASP A 410 10.83 -15.37 25.70
C ASP A 410 10.98 -15.20 24.18
N ILE A 411 11.32 -13.99 23.71
CA ILE A 411 11.54 -13.75 22.27
C ILE A 411 12.82 -14.44 21.77
N ALA A 412 13.84 -14.62 22.62
CA ALA A 412 15.04 -15.37 22.28
C ALA A 412 14.79 -16.89 22.20
N GLU A 413 13.91 -17.44 23.04
CA GLU A 413 13.45 -18.82 22.92
C GLU A 413 12.66 -19.05 21.63
N LEU A 414 11.76 -18.12 21.29
CA LEU A 414 11.06 -18.12 20.01
C LEU A 414 12.05 -18.14 18.83
N TRP A 415 13.04 -17.23 18.83
CA TRP A 415 14.04 -17.16 17.77
C TRP A 415 14.97 -18.38 17.73
N SER A 416 15.27 -18.99 18.87
CA SER A 416 16.05 -20.22 18.95
C SER A 416 15.37 -21.34 18.15
N ARG A 417 14.05 -21.52 18.30
CA ARG A 417 13.27 -22.49 17.51
C ARG A 417 13.33 -22.19 16.01
N PHE A 418 13.25 -20.92 15.61
CA PHE A 418 13.39 -20.51 14.22
C PHE A 418 14.78 -20.86 13.65
N SER A 419 15.85 -20.61 14.43
CA SER A 419 17.22 -20.98 14.04
C SER A 419 17.40 -22.49 13.88
N THR A 420 16.74 -23.31 14.71
CA THR A 420 16.77 -24.77 14.58
C THR A 420 16.13 -25.24 13.28
N VAL A 421 15.03 -24.59 12.84
CA VAL A 421 14.42 -24.87 11.54
C VAL A 421 15.36 -24.44 10.40
N ALA A 422 15.94 -23.24 10.48
CA ALA A 422 16.89 -22.74 9.48
C ALA A 422 18.11 -23.64 9.32
N ALA A 423 18.64 -24.20 10.42
CA ALA A 423 19.78 -25.12 10.39
C ALA A 423 19.54 -26.39 9.57
N ARG A 424 18.27 -26.78 9.38
CA ARG A 424 17.87 -27.94 8.57
C ARG A 424 17.41 -27.56 7.16
N ASN A 425 17.23 -26.27 6.89
CA ASN A 425 16.80 -25.76 5.60
C ASN A 425 18.01 -25.64 4.65
N PRO A 426 18.08 -26.42 3.55
CA PRO A 426 19.21 -26.37 2.61
C PRO A 426 19.32 -25.03 1.88
N TYR A 427 18.26 -24.21 1.91
CA TYR A 427 18.21 -22.89 1.31
C TYR A 427 18.43 -21.76 2.32
N ALA A 428 18.70 -22.05 3.60
CA ALA A 428 18.99 -21.02 4.58
C ALA A 428 20.31 -20.31 4.28
N TRP A 429 20.31 -18.99 4.44
CA TRP A 429 21.53 -18.18 4.36
C TRP A 429 22.53 -18.53 5.47
N GLN A 430 22.03 -18.66 6.70
CA GLN A 430 22.79 -19.04 7.88
C GLN A 430 22.22 -20.34 8.48
N PRO A 431 22.70 -21.51 8.03
CA PRO A 431 22.23 -22.81 8.51
C PRO A 431 22.88 -23.18 9.86
N GLN A 432 22.68 -22.34 10.88
CA GLN A 432 23.18 -22.53 12.24
C GLN A 432 22.02 -22.43 13.23
N SER A 433 22.04 -23.28 14.26
CA SER A 433 21.12 -23.18 15.39
C SER A 433 21.79 -22.41 16.52
N PHE A 434 21.04 -21.57 17.20
CA PHE A 434 21.46 -20.80 18.37
C PHE A 434 20.58 -21.14 19.57
N THR A 435 21.16 -21.09 20.76
CA THR A 435 20.42 -21.17 22.02
C THR A 435 19.78 -19.82 22.35
N ALA A 436 18.72 -19.82 23.17
CA ALA A 436 18.10 -18.59 23.64
C ALA A 436 19.09 -17.68 24.39
N ALA A 437 19.99 -18.26 25.20
CA ALA A 437 21.01 -17.50 25.93
C ALA A 437 21.98 -16.77 24.98
N GLU A 438 22.43 -17.42 23.91
CA GLU A 438 23.30 -16.77 22.90
C GLU A 438 22.59 -15.61 22.20
N LEU A 439 21.30 -15.80 21.87
CA LEU A 439 20.49 -14.80 21.17
C LEU A 439 20.17 -13.58 22.03
N ALA A 440 19.92 -13.79 23.34
CA ALA A 440 19.66 -12.73 24.31
C ALA A 440 20.94 -11.97 24.71
N SER A 441 22.10 -12.63 24.69
CA SER A 441 23.37 -12.02 25.09
C SER A 441 23.94 -11.08 24.03
N THR A 442 24.49 -9.94 24.47
CA THR A 442 25.22 -9.02 23.61
C THR A 442 26.70 -9.41 23.47
N SER A 443 27.25 -9.23 22.27
CA SER A 443 28.67 -9.43 21.96
C SER A 443 29.03 -8.64 20.70
N ASP A 444 30.31 -8.58 20.31
CA ASP A 444 30.71 -7.94 19.04
C ASP A 444 29.97 -8.53 17.82
N ALA A 445 29.68 -9.85 17.85
CA ALA A 445 28.95 -10.53 16.80
C ALA A 445 27.43 -10.33 16.89
N ASN A 446 26.90 -10.15 18.11
CA ASN A 446 25.48 -9.94 18.44
C ASN A 446 25.24 -8.63 19.22
N ARG A 447 25.74 -7.51 18.68
CA ARG A 447 25.66 -6.21 19.38
C ARG A 447 24.20 -5.76 19.58
N PRO A 448 23.91 -4.90 20.57
CA PRO A 448 22.60 -4.23 20.67
C PRO A 448 22.35 -3.37 19.42
N VAL A 449 21.09 -3.32 18.97
CA VAL A 449 20.69 -2.50 17.81
C VAL A 449 19.64 -1.47 18.21
N SER A 450 18.53 -1.94 18.77
CA SER A 450 17.50 -1.07 19.36
C SER A 450 16.77 -1.89 20.41
N SER A 451 16.69 -1.40 21.66
CA SER A 451 16.07 -2.18 22.74
C SER A 451 14.62 -2.55 22.38
N PRO A 452 14.23 -3.84 22.46
CA PRO A 452 14.93 -4.93 23.15
C PRO A 452 15.82 -5.83 22.27
N TYR A 453 16.07 -5.50 21.01
CA TYR A 453 16.72 -6.39 20.04
C TYR A 453 18.26 -6.24 19.98
N PRO A 454 19.00 -7.33 20.28
CA PRO A 454 20.32 -7.58 19.70
C PRO A 454 20.21 -7.89 18.20
N LYS A 455 21.34 -7.81 17.50
CA LYS A 455 21.44 -8.03 16.05
C LYS A 455 20.80 -9.35 15.57
N LEU A 456 20.98 -10.44 16.32
CA LEU A 456 20.46 -11.78 15.95
C LEU A 456 18.96 -11.95 16.22
N LEU A 457 18.27 -10.91 16.71
CA LEU A 457 16.80 -10.85 16.73
C LEU A 457 16.23 -9.99 15.59
N THR A 458 17.06 -9.58 14.63
CA THR A 458 16.67 -8.72 13.50
C THR A 458 16.78 -9.46 12.16
N ALA A 459 15.98 -9.05 11.18
CA ALA A 459 16.03 -9.61 9.83
C ALA A 459 17.42 -9.43 9.17
N ASN A 460 17.88 -10.44 8.42
CA ASN A 460 19.10 -10.35 7.63
C ASN A 460 18.78 -10.09 6.16
N LEU A 461 18.87 -8.82 5.74
CA LEU A 461 18.59 -8.40 4.36
C LEU A 461 19.78 -8.56 3.41
N LYS A 462 20.96 -8.91 3.92
CA LYS A 462 22.20 -9.00 3.12
C LYS A 462 22.37 -10.41 2.55
N VAL A 463 21.44 -10.78 1.68
CA VAL A 463 21.34 -12.14 1.12
C VAL A 463 21.11 -12.08 -0.39
N ASP A 464 21.60 -13.11 -1.08
CA ASP A 464 21.25 -13.36 -2.48
C ASP A 464 20.42 -14.64 -2.55
N LEU A 465 19.11 -14.46 -2.58
CA LEU A 465 18.13 -15.55 -2.59
C LEU A 465 17.10 -15.28 -3.67
N ALA A 466 16.64 -16.35 -4.33
CA ALA A 466 15.55 -16.28 -5.29
C ALA A 466 14.61 -17.47 -5.19
N SER A 467 13.33 -17.23 -5.51
CA SER A 467 12.30 -18.25 -5.61
C SER A 467 11.56 -18.15 -6.95
N GLY A 468 11.16 -19.28 -7.49
CA GLY A 468 10.32 -19.41 -8.67
C GLY A 468 9.17 -20.37 -8.39
N VAL A 469 7.98 -20.02 -8.86
CA VAL A 469 6.75 -20.81 -8.73
C VAL A 469 6.07 -20.87 -10.10
N ILE A 470 5.66 -22.07 -10.50
CA ILE A 470 4.83 -22.31 -11.68
C ILE A 470 3.46 -22.72 -11.19
N MET A 471 2.46 -21.91 -11.50
CA MET A 471 1.06 -22.18 -11.23
C MET A 471 0.31 -22.30 -12.55
N CYS A 472 -0.55 -23.29 -12.70
CA CYS A 472 -1.36 -23.46 -13.89
C CYS A 472 -2.77 -23.97 -13.57
N SER A 473 -3.64 -24.01 -14.57
CA SER A 473 -4.94 -24.68 -14.48
C SER A 473 -4.75 -26.20 -14.43
N ALA A 474 -5.65 -26.91 -13.74
CA ALA A 474 -5.61 -28.38 -13.66
C ALA A 474 -5.64 -29.03 -15.05
N ALA A 475 -6.37 -28.43 -16.01
CA ALA A 475 -6.36 -28.85 -17.41
C ALA A 475 -4.96 -28.68 -18.05
N ALA A 476 -4.32 -27.53 -17.87
CA ALA A 476 -2.96 -27.30 -18.40
C ALA A 476 -1.92 -28.23 -17.76
N ALA A 477 -2.05 -28.53 -16.46
CA ALA A 477 -1.19 -29.50 -15.77
C ALA A 477 -1.35 -30.91 -16.37
N GLN A 478 -2.59 -31.34 -16.63
CA GLN A 478 -2.88 -32.64 -17.23
C GLN A 478 -2.37 -32.71 -18.69
N GLU A 479 -2.59 -31.66 -19.49
CA GLU A 479 -2.08 -31.58 -20.87
C GLU A 479 -0.55 -31.62 -20.92
N ALA A 480 0.11 -30.99 -19.97
CA ALA A 480 1.56 -31.01 -19.83
C ALA A 480 2.11 -32.35 -19.30
N GLY A 481 1.25 -33.32 -18.96
CA GLY A 481 1.64 -34.63 -18.45
C GLY A 481 2.23 -34.58 -17.04
N ILE A 482 1.88 -33.56 -16.25
CA ILE A 482 2.40 -33.39 -14.89
C ILE A 482 1.65 -34.35 -13.97
N PRO A 483 2.35 -35.25 -13.25
CA PRO A 483 1.70 -36.21 -12.38
C PRO A 483 0.92 -35.52 -11.26
N SER A 484 -0.35 -35.90 -11.06
CA SER A 484 -1.24 -35.22 -10.12
C SER A 484 -0.82 -35.34 -8.66
N GLU A 485 0.00 -36.32 -8.29
CA GLU A 485 0.63 -36.41 -6.96
C GLU A 485 1.61 -35.27 -6.65
N ARG A 486 2.00 -34.48 -7.67
CA ARG A 486 2.81 -33.26 -7.49
C ARG A 486 1.98 -32.00 -7.36
N TRP A 487 0.66 -32.08 -7.52
CA TRP A 487 -0.19 -30.89 -7.48
C TRP A 487 -0.40 -30.45 -6.04
N VAL A 488 -0.20 -29.15 -5.79
CA VAL A 488 -0.60 -28.49 -4.53
C VAL A 488 -1.59 -27.40 -4.88
N PHE A 489 -2.75 -27.43 -4.24
CA PHE A 489 -3.87 -26.55 -4.50
C PHE A 489 -3.83 -25.36 -3.54
N PRO A 490 -3.97 -24.12 -4.02
CA PRO A 490 -4.40 -23.01 -3.19
C PRO A 490 -5.90 -23.16 -2.90
N HIS A 491 -6.27 -23.17 -1.62
CA HIS A 491 -7.67 -23.27 -1.18
C HIS A 491 -8.32 -21.91 -1.02
N ALA A 492 -7.58 -20.95 -0.48
CA ALA A 492 -8.03 -19.59 -0.25
C ALA A 492 -6.84 -18.65 -0.19
N GLY A 493 -7.06 -17.39 -0.54
CA GLY A 493 -6.14 -16.30 -0.27
C GLY A 493 -6.91 -15.10 0.24
N ALA A 494 -6.36 -14.37 1.21
CA ALA A 494 -6.97 -13.14 1.70
C ALA A 494 -5.92 -12.05 1.92
N HIS A 495 -6.37 -10.80 1.95
CA HIS A 495 -5.54 -9.64 2.25
C HIS A 495 -6.35 -8.55 2.95
N ALA A 496 -5.67 -7.74 3.74
CA ALA A 496 -6.22 -6.55 4.38
C ALA A 496 -5.05 -5.65 4.82
N GLN A 497 -5.38 -4.47 5.32
CA GLN A 497 -4.41 -3.52 5.85
C GLN A 497 -4.92 -3.01 7.20
N ASP A 498 -4.01 -2.86 8.16
CA ASP A 498 -4.30 -2.15 9.42
C ASP A 498 -4.38 -0.64 9.17
N GLU A 499 -4.76 0.13 10.20
CA GLU A 499 -4.62 1.58 10.16
C GLU A 499 -3.17 1.92 9.77
N TRP A 500 -3.07 2.74 8.73
CA TRP A 500 -1.90 2.74 7.86
C TRP A 500 -0.66 3.21 8.60
N PHE A 501 -0.81 4.32 9.33
CA PHE A 501 0.21 4.89 10.19
C PHE A 501 0.13 4.23 11.56
N VAL A 502 1.26 3.72 12.05
CA VAL A 502 1.37 3.03 13.36
C VAL A 502 0.91 3.96 14.47
N SER A 503 1.26 5.23 14.37
CA SER A 503 0.89 6.30 15.30
C SER A 503 -0.63 6.59 15.34
N GLU A 504 -1.41 6.12 14.37
CA GLU A 504 -2.87 6.29 14.35
C GLU A 504 -3.62 5.05 14.84
N ARG A 505 -2.93 3.93 15.12
CA ARG A 505 -3.57 2.69 15.58
C ARG A 505 -4.20 2.84 16.95
N ALA A 506 -5.35 2.22 17.16
CA ALA A 506 -5.99 2.14 18.49
C ALA A 506 -5.02 1.54 19.53
N GLU A 507 -4.34 0.47 19.14
CA GLU A 507 -3.37 -0.25 19.95
C GLU A 507 -2.21 -0.73 19.07
N LEU A 508 -0.98 -0.67 19.60
CA LEU A 508 0.22 -1.01 18.85
C LEU A 508 0.50 -2.52 18.79
N ALA A 509 0.02 -3.29 19.77
CA ALA A 509 0.26 -4.72 19.89
C ALA A 509 -0.80 -5.59 19.18
N ALA A 510 -1.76 -5.00 18.46
CA ALA A 510 -2.83 -5.72 17.76
C ALA A 510 -2.73 -5.51 16.23
N SER A 511 -3.33 -6.45 15.52
CA SER A 511 -3.59 -6.35 14.09
C SER A 511 -4.96 -6.96 13.76
N PRO A 512 -6.03 -6.15 13.83
CA PRO A 512 -7.35 -6.55 13.34
C PRO A 512 -7.32 -7.08 11.90
N ALA A 513 -6.40 -6.58 11.07
CA ALA A 513 -6.26 -7.03 9.69
C ALA A 513 -5.77 -8.48 9.59
N ILE A 514 -4.80 -8.91 10.41
CA ILE A 514 -4.37 -10.31 10.44
C ILE A 514 -5.52 -11.23 10.88
N ASN A 515 -6.28 -10.82 11.90
CA ASN A 515 -7.44 -11.58 12.35
C ASN A 515 -8.48 -11.74 11.23
N ALA A 516 -8.81 -10.64 10.53
CA ALA A 516 -9.79 -10.63 9.45
C ALA A 516 -9.37 -11.53 8.28
N ILE A 517 -8.11 -11.46 7.82
CA ILE A 517 -7.65 -12.31 6.71
C ILE A 517 -7.58 -13.79 7.11
N GLY A 518 -7.21 -14.08 8.36
CA GLY A 518 -7.16 -15.44 8.88
C GLY A 518 -8.54 -16.08 8.86
N ARG A 519 -9.54 -15.38 9.43
CA ARG A 519 -10.95 -15.81 9.40
C ARG A 519 -11.46 -15.96 7.98
N ALA A 520 -11.33 -14.92 7.15
CA ALA A 520 -11.83 -14.95 5.77
C ALA A 520 -11.26 -16.13 4.94
N ALA A 521 -9.95 -16.38 5.04
CA ALA A 521 -9.32 -17.47 4.30
C ALA A 521 -9.72 -18.86 4.83
N LEU A 522 -9.78 -19.04 6.16
CA LEU A 522 -10.15 -20.31 6.78
C LEU A 522 -11.63 -20.64 6.60
N ASP A 523 -12.52 -19.66 6.76
CA ASP A 523 -13.96 -19.80 6.55
C ASP A 523 -14.25 -20.20 5.08
N HIS A 524 -13.59 -19.55 4.11
CA HIS A 524 -13.67 -19.95 2.71
C HIS A 524 -13.05 -21.33 2.46
N ALA A 525 -12.01 -21.74 3.19
CA ALA A 525 -11.48 -23.09 3.05
C ALA A 525 -12.38 -24.15 3.73
N GLY A 526 -13.33 -23.75 4.57
CA GLY A 526 -14.12 -24.63 5.44
C GLY A 526 -13.25 -25.29 6.52
N LEU A 527 -12.27 -24.55 7.04
CA LEU A 527 -11.28 -25.00 8.01
C LEU A 527 -11.29 -24.12 9.26
N SER A 528 -10.71 -24.63 10.34
CA SER A 528 -10.28 -23.85 11.50
C SER A 528 -8.76 -23.76 11.53
N ILE A 529 -8.19 -22.87 12.35
CA ILE A 529 -6.73 -22.78 12.52
C ILE A 529 -6.13 -24.07 13.10
N ALA A 530 -6.92 -24.88 13.82
CA ALA A 530 -6.50 -26.17 14.34
C ALA A 530 -6.31 -27.22 13.25
N ASP A 531 -6.95 -27.05 12.08
CA ASP A 531 -6.81 -27.94 10.93
C ASP A 531 -5.54 -27.66 10.11
N VAL A 532 -4.81 -26.59 10.42
CA VAL A 532 -3.57 -26.20 9.71
C VAL A 532 -2.34 -26.70 10.48
N GLN A 533 -1.69 -27.73 9.94
CA GLN A 533 -0.54 -28.39 10.58
C GLN A 533 0.73 -27.57 10.40
N HIS A 534 0.98 -27.04 9.19
CA HIS A 534 2.23 -26.38 8.83
C HIS A 534 2.03 -24.87 8.68
N ILE A 535 2.83 -24.08 9.40
CA ILE A 535 2.72 -22.62 9.43
C ILE A 535 4.07 -22.01 9.07
N ASP A 536 4.03 -21.00 8.19
CA ASP A 536 5.12 -20.04 8.06
C ASP A 536 4.59 -18.62 8.24
N LEU A 537 4.81 -18.07 9.44
CA LEU A 537 4.54 -16.67 9.72
C LEU A 537 5.70 -15.80 9.23
N TYR A 538 5.37 -14.70 8.55
CA TYR A 538 6.34 -13.67 8.21
C TYR A 538 7.04 -13.16 9.49
N SER A 539 8.37 -13.13 9.47
CA SER A 539 9.18 -13.10 10.70
C SER A 539 10.39 -12.15 10.61
N CYS A 540 10.15 -10.90 10.20
CA CYS A 540 11.20 -9.87 10.20
C CYS A 540 11.71 -9.56 11.61
N PHE A 541 10.82 -9.61 12.60
CA PHE A 541 11.08 -9.36 14.02
C PHE A 541 10.14 -10.22 14.91
N PRO A 542 10.52 -10.51 16.16
CA PRO A 542 9.69 -11.29 17.08
C PRO A 542 8.29 -10.75 17.32
N SER A 543 8.15 -9.44 17.48
CA SER A 543 6.85 -8.75 17.60
C SER A 543 5.89 -9.09 16.46
N ALA A 544 6.36 -9.13 15.20
CA ALA A 544 5.53 -9.48 14.06
C ALA A 544 4.94 -10.90 14.18
N VAL A 545 5.76 -11.85 14.64
CA VAL A 545 5.36 -13.25 14.83
C VAL A 545 4.40 -13.38 16.01
N GLN A 546 4.68 -12.70 17.12
CA GLN A 546 3.82 -12.71 18.31
C GLN A 546 2.44 -12.13 18.02
N ILE A 547 2.39 -10.97 17.33
CA ILE A 547 1.12 -10.35 16.92
C ILE A 547 0.37 -11.30 15.98
N ALA A 548 1.02 -11.82 14.93
CA ALA A 548 0.37 -12.72 13.99
C ALA A 548 -0.13 -14.01 14.66
N ALA A 549 0.64 -14.61 15.55
CA ALA A 549 0.24 -15.80 16.29
C ALA A 549 -0.96 -15.51 17.20
N GLY A 550 -0.95 -14.39 17.92
CA GLY A 550 -2.08 -13.98 18.77
C GLY A 550 -3.36 -13.76 17.97
N GLU A 551 -3.29 -13.01 16.87
CA GLU A 551 -4.46 -12.69 16.04
C GLU A 551 -5.06 -13.90 15.32
N LEU A 552 -4.24 -14.90 15.00
CA LEU A 552 -4.66 -16.16 14.38
C LEU A 552 -5.05 -17.23 15.41
N GLY A 553 -4.82 -17.01 16.70
CA GLY A 553 -5.09 -18.00 17.76
C GLY A 553 -4.09 -19.16 17.79
N LEU A 554 -2.85 -18.93 17.37
CA LEU A 554 -1.77 -19.92 17.38
C LEU A 554 -0.99 -19.87 18.70
N PRO A 555 -0.77 -21.00 19.39
CA PRO A 555 0.13 -21.06 20.53
C PRO A 555 1.56 -20.67 20.14
N ILE A 556 2.24 -19.84 20.94
CA ILE A 556 3.58 -19.32 20.59
C ILE A 556 4.69 -20.40 20.65
N ASP A 557 4.44 -21.49 21.37
CA ASP A 557 5.36 -22.61 21.60
C ASP A 557 5.34 -23.64 20.46
N ARG A 558 4.33 -23.62 19.58
CA ARG A 558 4.29 -24.50 18.40
C ARG A 558 5.33 -24.07 17.34
N PRO A 559 5.64 -24.93 16.35
CA PRO A 559 6.39 -24.51 15.17
C PRO A 559 5.60 -23.46 14.36
N LEU A 560 6.16 -22.24 14.24
CA LEU A 560 5.56 -21.10 13.53
C LEU A 560 6.30 -20.72 12.23
N THR A 561 7.27 -21.55 11.83
CA THR A 561 7.99 -21.42 10.57
C THR A 561 8.34 -22.78 9.99
N VAL A 562 8.33 -22.88 8.65
CA VAL A 562 8.90 -24.02 7.91
C VAL A 562 10.24 -23.66 7.26
N THR A 563 10.55 -22.37 7.14
CA THR A 563 11.79 -21.89 6.50
C THR A 563 12.91 -21.57 7.49
N GLY A 564 12.57 -21.14 8.71
CA GLY A 564 13.50 -20.67 9.73
C GLY A 564 13.62 -19.16 9.88
N GLY A 565 12.76 -18.39 9.20
CA GLY A 565 12.60 -16.93 9.37
C GLY A 565 13.69 -16.04 8.78
N LEU A 566 13.38 -14.74 8.68
CA LEU A 566 14.20 -13.77 7.92
C LEU A 566 15.59 -13.53 8.53
N THR A 567 15.77 -13.78 9.84
CA THR A 567 17.08 -13.68 10.48
C THR A 567 18.04 -14.76 9.96
N PHE A 568 17.61 -16.02 9.93
CA PHE A 568 18.49 -17.18 9.72
C PHE A 568 18.36 -17.78 8.33
N ALA A 569 17.12 -18.02 7.86
CA ALA A 569 16.87 -18.44 6.48
C ALA A 569 17.33 -17.36 5.50
N GLY A 570 17.33 -16.10 5.94
CA GLY A 570 17.66 -14.92 5.16
C GLY A 570 16.39 -14.18 4.75
N GLY A 571 16.45 -12.85 4.75
CA GLY A 571 15.33 -11.99 4.40
C GLY A 571 15.56 -11.35 3.04
N PRO A 572 15.16 -11.97 1.92
CA PRO A 572 15.24 -11.36 0.61
C PRO A 572 14.12 -10.32 0.45
N GLY A 573 14.16 -9.27 1.28
CA GLY A 573 13.23 -8.15 1.29
C GLY A 573 11.78 -8.58 1.13
N ASN A 574 11.22 -8.26 -0.04
CA ASN A 574 9.82 -8.50 -0.37
C ASN A 574 9.49 -9.98 -0.66
N ASN A 575 10.50 -10.82 -0.93
CA ASN A 575 10.32 -12.16 -1.47
C ASN A 575 10.49 -13.31 -0.45
N TYR A 576 10.55 -13.03 0.85
CA TYR A 576 10.64 -14.09 1.86
C TYR A 576 9.51 -15.13 1.69
N THR A 577 8.27 -14.66 1.52
CA THR A 577 7.10 -15.54 1.38
C THR A 577 7.15 -16.45 0.14
N GLY A 578 7.93 -16.08 -0.88
CA GLY A 578 8.18 -16.97 -2.02
C GLY A 578 9.00 -18.21 -1.64
N HIS A 579 9.92 -18.06 -0.70
CA HIS A 579 10.64 -19.20 -0.11
C HIS A 579 9.76 -19.99 0.86
N SER A 580 8.86 -19.32 1.60
CA SER A 580 7.86 -19.97 2.45
C SER A 580 6.96 -20.90 1.64
N LEU A 581 6.37 -20.41 0.54
CA LEU A 581 5.51 -21.24 -0.30
C LEU A 581 6.29 -22.39 -0.96
N ALA A 582 7.49 -22.14 -1.50
CA ALA A 582 8.30 -23.19 -2.12
C ALA A 582 8.64 -24.31 -1.13
N THR A 583 8.98 -23.96 0.11
CA THR A 583 9.24 -24.94 1.18
C THR A 583 7.95 -25.67 1.57
N MET A 584 6.83 -24.93 1.71
CA MET A 584 5.52 -25.47 2.06
C MET A 584 5.03 -26.51 1.04
N VAL A 585 5.17 -26.24 -0.26
CA VAL A 585 4.82 -27.19 -1.33
C VAL A 585 5.58 -28.51 -1.18
N GLY A 586 6.88 -28.45 -0.87
CA GLY A 586 7.69 -29.63 -0.61
C GLY A 586 7.23 -30.44 0.61
N ILE A 587 6.73 -29.77 1.65
CA ILE A 587 6.17 -30.41 2.85
C ILE A 587 4.81 -31.06 2.54
N LEU A 588 3.91 -30.35 1.87
CA LEU A 588 2.56 -30.83 1.56
C LEU A 588 2.56 -32.00 0.57
N ARG A 589 3.51 -32.06 -0.38
CA ARG A 589 3.69 -33.24 -1.25
C ARG A 589 4.10 -34.49 -0.47
N LYS A 590 4.84 -34.33 0.63
CA LYS A 590 5.25 -35.45 1.51
C LYS A 590 4.16 -35.83 2.51
N ASN A 591 3.29 -34.88 2.85
CA ASN A 591 2.18 -35.04 3.77
C ASN A 591 0.87 -34.62 3.08
N PRO A 592 0.38 -35.42 2.12
CA PRO A 592 -0.69 -35.01 1.21
C PRO A 592 -2.03 -34.76 1.90
N ASP A 593 -2.18 -35.22 3.15
CA ASP A 593 -3.36 -35.00 3.96
C ASP A 593 -3.35 -33.70 4.78
N ASP A 594 -2.21 -33.01 4.85
CA ASP A 594 -2.06 -31.83 5.68
C ASP A 594 -2.48 -30.55 4.95
N TYR A 595 -2.75 -29.51 5.73
CA TYR A 595 -2.91 -28.13 5.30
C TYR A 595 -1.73 -27.29 5.77
N GLY A 596 -1.31 -26.38 4.89
CA GLY A 596 -0.25 -25.43 5.13
C GLY A 596 -0.74 -24.00 4.96
N MET A 597 -0.15 -23.07 5.72
CA MET A 597 -0.45 -21.65 5.62
C MET A 597 0.81 -20.80 5.62
N THR A 598 0.85 -19.81 4.75
CA THR A 598 1.92 -18.81 4.69
C THR A 598 1.34 -17.41 4.85
N THR A 599 2.03 -16.56 5.60
CA THR A 599 1.68 -15.14 5.71
C THR A 599 2.75 -14.26 5.08
N GLY A 600 2.32 -13.18 4.43
CA GLY A 600 3.17 -12.10 3.95
C GLY A 600 2.81 -10.82 4.66
N LEU A 601 3.83 -10.03 5.00
CA LEU A 601 3.67 -8.80 5.76
C LEU A 601 4.48 -7.66 5.12
N GLY A 602 3.84 -6.51 4.92
CA GLY A 602 4.46 -5.28 4.42
C GLY A 602 4.50 -4.16 5.46
N TRP A 603 5.55 -3.33 5.36
CA TRP A 603 5.85 -2.20 6.25
C TRP A 603 5.92 -2.59 7.74
N TYR A 604 5.07 -2.01 8.59
CA TYR A 604 5.14 -2.09 10.06
C TYR A 604 3.94 -2.84 10.62
N VAL A 605 3.78 -4.12 10.24
CA VAL A 605 2.53 -4.86 10.47
C VAL A 605 1.35 -4.09 9.84
N THR A 606 1.54 -3.53 8.64
CA THR A 606 0.55 -2.63 8.01
C THR A 606 -0.22 -3.34 6.91
N LYS A 607 0.49 -4.05 6.03
CA LYS A 607 -0.10 -4.76 4.89
C LYS A 607 0.01 -6.25 5.12
N HIS A 608 -1.08 -6.98 4.90
CA HIS A 608 -1.12 -8.41 5.20
C HIS A 608 -1.72 -9.19 4.05
N ALA A 609 -1.13 -10.35 3.79
CA ALA A 609 -1.66 -11.33 2.86
C ALA A 609 -1.45 -12.74 3.41
N ILE A 610 -2.41 -13.63 3.17
CA ILE A 610 -2.37 -15.03 3.61
C ILE A 610 -2.73 -15.95 2.45
N GLY A 611 -2.21 -17.18 2.49
CA GLY A 611 -2.60 -18.26 1.59
C GLY A 611 -2.71 -19.59 2.34
N VAL A 612 -3.73 -20.38 2.00
CA VAL A 612 -3.96 -21.73 2.54
C VAL A 612 -3.77 -22.74 1.41
N TYR A 613 -3.01 -23.80 1.67
CA TYR A 613 -2.56 -24.75 0.65
C TYR A 613 -2.70 -26.21 1.13
N SER A 614 -2.97 -27.13 0.20
CA SER A 614 -2.93 -28.59 0.46
C SER A 614 -2.71 -29.38 -0.83
N ALA A 615 -2.26 -30.64 -0.74
CA ALA A 615 -2.34 -31.57 -1.87
C ALA A 615 -3.75 -32.14 -2.06
N LYS A 616 -4.66 -31.93 -1.10
CA LYS A 616 -6.08 -32.27 -1.23
C LYS A 616 -6.76 -31.36 -2.24
N PRO A 617 -7.53 -31.90 -3.20
CA PRO A 617 -8.34 -31.06 -4.07
C PRO A 617 -9.33 -30.20 -3.26
N PRO A 618 -9.54 -28.93 -3.64
CA PRO A 618 -10.43 -28.03 -2.93
C PRO A 618 -11.89 -28.43 -3.14
N ARG A 619 -12.74 -28.19 -2.14
CA ARG A 619 -14.19 -28.46 -2.21
C ARG A 619 -14.97 -27.38 -2.96
N GLN A 620 -14.38 -26.20 -3.10
CA GLN A 620 -14.96 -25.05 -3.77
C GLN A 620 -13.90 -24.27 -4.52
N THR A 621 -14.33 -23.42 -5.45
CA THR A 621 -13.44 -22.61 -6.27
C THR A 621 -12.61 -21.67 -5.39
N PHE A 622 -11.33 -21.52 -5.74
CA PHE A 622 -10.45 -20.55 -5.10
C PHE A 622 -11.05 -19.15 -5.13
N ARG A 623 -10.92 -18.41 -4.03
CA ARG A 623 -11.18 -16.97 -3.98
C ARG A 623 -9.98 -16.25 -3.37
N GLN A 624 -9.60 -15.14 -4.00
CA GLN A 624 -8.85 -14.07 -3.37
C GLN A 624 -9.83 -13.10 -2.71
N ILE A 625 -9.77 -12.97 -1.39
CA ILE A 625 -10.70 -12.17 -0.59
C ILE A 625 -10.00 -10.87 -0.17
N ASP A 626 -10.65 -9.72 -0.38
CA ASP A 626 -10.30 -8.48 0.32
C ASP A 626 -11.09 -8.44 1.63
N ALA A 627 -10.40 -8.65 2.75
CA ALA A 627 -11.01 -8.66 4.07
C ALA A 627 -11.03 -7.28 4.72
N GLY A 628 -10.46 -6.24 4.09
CA GLY A 628 -10.44 -4.88 4.61
C GLY A 628 -11.86 -4.34 4.88
N PRO A 629 -12.77 -4.38 3.90
CA PRO A 629 -14.16 -3.97 4.09
C PRO A 629 -14.97 -4.87 5.05
N LEU A 630 -14.49 -6.06 5.41
CA LEU A 630 -15.19 -6.96 6.34
C LEU A 630 -14.61 -6.92 7.76
N MET A 631 -13.53 -6.15 7.95
CA MET A 631 -12.81 -6.03 9.20
C MET A 631 -13.53 -5.09 10.16
N THR A 632 -13.67 -5.52 11.42
CA THR A 632 -14.06 -4.60 12.49
C THR A 632 -12.86 -3.71 12.85
N SER A 633 -12.92 -2.44 12.46
CA SER A 633 -11.84 -1.48 12.73
C SER A 633 -12.02 -0.83 14.11
N PRO A 634 -11.04 -0.91 15.02
CA PRO A 634 -11.09 -0.16 16.27
C PRO A 634 -10.93 1.35 16.02
N PRO A 635 -11.41 2.24 16.92
CA PRO A 635 -11.27 3.68 16.73
C PRO A 635 -9.81 4.11 16.63
N SER A 636 -9.46 4.80 15.55
CA SER A 636 -8.10 5.32 15.37
C SER A 636 -7.81 6.46 16.35
N ARG A 637 -6.52 6.64 16.67
CA ARG A 637 -6.03 7.73 17.52
C ARG A 637 -5.54 8.89 16.64
N PRO A 638 -5.92 10.13 16.93
CA PRO A 638 -5.29 11.30 16.32
C PRO A 638 -3.81 11.37 16.71
N VAL A 639 -2.97 11.82 15.78
CA VAL A 639 -1.56 12.09 16.05
C VAL A 639 -1.37 13.58 16.28
N ALA A 640 -0.86 13.93 17.47
CA ALA A 640 -0.57 15.30 17.83
C ALA A 640 0.84 15.68 17.34
N THR A 641 0.91 16.43 16.24
CA THR A 641 2.17 16.98 15.70
C THR A 641 2.69 18.19 16.48
N GLN A 642 1.82 18.82 17.27
CA GLN A 642 2.14 19.92 18.17
C GLN A 642 1.42 19.67 19.50
N TYR A 643 2.18 19.37 20.54
CA TYR A 643 1.66 19.13 21.88
C TYR A 643 2.69 19.55 22.93
N THR A 644 2.21 20.20 23.99
CA THR A 644 2.98 20.51 25.18
C THR A 644 2.11 20.17 26.39
N GLY A 645 2.62 19.36 27.30
CA GLY A 645 1.88 18.92 28.47
C GLY A 645 2.08 17.44 28.81
N PRO A 646 1.36 16.94 29.82
CA PRO A 646 1.53 15.59 30.32
C PRO A 646 1.01 14.52 29.34
N ALA A 647 1.73 13.41 29.22
CA ALA A 647 1.33 12.23 28.46
C ALA A 647 1.84 10.94 29.14
N VAL A 648 1.13 9.84 28.97
CA VAL A 648 1.47 8.53 29.55
C VAL A 648 2.18 7.67 28.52
N VAL A 649 3.36 7.14 28.84
CA VAL A 649 4.16 6.30 27.94
C VAL A 649 3.45 4.97 27.70
N GLU A 650 3.04 4.72 26.46
CA GLU A 650 2.46 3.42 26.04
C GLU A 650 3.52 2.47 25.45
N SER A 651 4.60 3.02 24.87
CA SER A 651 5.71 2.24 24.36
C SER A 651 6.95 3.11 24.13
N TYR A 652 8.10 2.48 24.00
CA TYR A 652 9.39 3.14 23.76
C TYR A 652 10.37 2.20 23.05
N THR A 653 11.45 2.77 22.53
CA THR A 653 12.66 2.03 22.16
C THR A 653 13.90 2.90 22.32
N VAL A 654 15.06 2.26 22.51
CA VAL A 654 16.36 2.91 22.66
C VAL A 654 17.28 2.43 21.53
N PRO A 655 17.50 3.25 20.48
CA PRO A 655 18.51 2.97 19.46
C PRO A 655 19.93 2.99 20.03
N TYR A 656 20.79 2.08 19.55
CA TYR A 656 22.19 2.00 19.95
C TYR A 656 23.13 2.26 18.77
N THR A 657 24.25 2.91 19.06
CA THR A 657 25.38 3.05 18.14
C THR A 657 26.06 1.69 17.88
N ARG A 658 26.99 1.64 16.92
CA ARG A 658 27.74 0.39 16.65
C ARG A 658 28.61 -0.07 17.81
N ASP A 659 29.06 0.88 18.63
CA ASP A 659 29.91 0.62 19.80
C ASP A 659 29.08 0.22 21.03
N GLY A 660 27.73 0.25 20.91
CA GLY A 660 26.82 -0.20 21.95
C GLY A 660 26.27 0.90 22.86
N GLU A 661 26.61 2.17 22.59
CA GLU A 661 26.13 3.32 23.38
C GLU A 661 24.71 3.73 22.96
N PRO A 662 23.80 4.06 23.91
CA PRO A 662 22.49 4.64 23.61
C PRO A 662 22.59 5.95 22.81
N GLU A 663 21.88 6.07 21.69
CA GLU A 663 21.90 7.28 20.84
C GLU A 663 20.75 8.25 21.20
N ALA A 664 19.59 7.70 21.56
CA ALA A 664 18.35 8.42 21.81
C ALA A 664 17.36 7.51 22.53
N VAL A 665 16.23 8.07 22.97
CA VAL A 665 15.02 7.31 23.27
C VAL A 665 13.89 7.81 22.37
N ILE A 666 13.17 6.88 21.75
CA ILE A 666 11.97 7.15 20.96
C ILE A 666 10.78 6.68 21.77
N ILE A 667 9.84 7.59 22.04
CA ILE A 667 8.72 7.38 22.96
C ILE A 667 7.42 7.56 22.18
N SER A 668 6.49 6.62 22.40
CA SER A 668 5.08 6.80 22.07
C SER A 668 4.31 7.01 23.36
N ALA A 669 3.62 8.15 23.47
CA ALA A 669 2.86 8.50 24.66
C ALA A 669 1.44 8.97 24.29
N LEU A 670 0.52 8.81 25.24
CA LEU A 670 -0.89 9.12 25.09
C LEU A 670 -1.29 10.31 25.95
N THR A 671 -1.93 11.29 25.33
CA THR A 671 -2.48 12.47 25.99
C THR A 671 -3.80 12.13 26.68
N SER A 672 -4.25 13.01 27.60
CA SER A 672 -5.52 12.81 28.33
C SER A 672 -6.76 12.73 27.43
N ASP A 673 -6.71 13.23 26.20
CA ASP A 673 -7.80 13.15 25.21
C ASP A 673 -7.70 11.93 24.27
N GLY A 674 -6.72 11.04 24.51
CA GLY A 674 -6.53 9.80 23.75
C GLY A 674 -5.70 9.95 22.47
N SER A 675 -5.21 11.16 22.16
CA SER A 675 -4.28 11.40 21.06
C SER A 675 -2.90 10.82 21.36
N ARG A 676 -2.15 10.47 20.31
CA ARG A 676 -0.78 9.98 20.42
C ARG A 676 0.21 11.09 20.09
N VAL A 677 1.26 11.19 20.90
CA VAL A 677 2.41 12.05 20.66
C VAL A 677 3.67 11.20 20.60
N LEU A 678 4.53 11.51 19.62
CA LEU A 678 5.81 10.84 19.43
C LEU A 678 6.93 11.81 19.82
N VAL A 679 7.88 11.33 20.62
CA VAL A 679 9.03 12.12 21.07
C VAL A 679 10.30 11.35 20.78
N ARG A 680 11.31 12.02 20.22
CA ARG A 680 12.69 11.50 20.13
C ARG A 680 13.62 12.37 20.96
N SER A 681 13.90 11.95 22.19
CA SER A 681 14.82 12.68 23.07
C SER A 681 16.26 12.20 22.88
N LYS A 682 17.19 13.15 22.87
CA LYS A 682 18.64 12.94 22.94
C LYS A 682 19.26 13.51 24.21
N ASP A 683 18.42 13.95 25.15
CA ASP A 683 18.88 14.42 26.45
C ASP A 683 19.49 13.24 27.22
N PRO A 684 20.79 13.29 27.59
CA PRO A 684 21.44 12.21 28.33
C PRO A 684 20.68 11.79 29.60
N GLU A 685 20.10 12.75 30.34
CA GLU A 685 19.38 12.42 31.58
C GLU A 685 18.12 11.57 31.32
N VAL A 686 17.42 11.85 30.21
CA VAL A 686 16.22 11.12 29.79
C VAL A 686 16.58 9.78 29.16
N VAL A 687 17.65 9.75 28.36
CA VAL A 687 18.13 8.52 27.72
C VAL A 687 18.60 7.52 28.77
N ASP A 688 19.44 7.94 29.71
CA ASP A 688 20.01 7.06 30.75
C ASP A 688 18.90 6.48 31.62
N VAL A 689 17.97 7.33 32.12
CA VAL A 689 16.90 6.85 33.00
C VAL A 689 15.96 5.87 32.29
N MET A 690 15.62 6.09 31.02
CA MET A 690 14.70 5.21 30.27
C MET A 690 15.39 3.95 29.73
N ALA A 691 16.70 4.00 29.49
CA ALA A 691 17.47 2.84 29.06
C ALA A 691 17.73 1.86 30.22
N GLU A 692 17.89 2.37 31.45
CA GLU A 692 18.18 1.57 32.65
C GLU A 692 16.93 1.13 33.44
N SER A 693 15.73 1.60 33.05
CA SER A 693 14.47 1.33 33.76
C SER A 693 13.38 0.78 32.83
N ASP A 694 12.20 0.52 33.40
CA ASP A 694 10.98 0.20 32.64
C ASP A 694 10.03 1.42 32.62
N PRO A 695 10.03 2.24 31.55
CA PRO A 695 9.25 3.47 31.47
C PRO A 695 7.78 3.25 31.07
N LEU A 696 7.33 2.01 30.86
CA LEU A 696 5.94 1.75 30.48
C LEU A 696 4.97 2.25 31.57
N GLY A 697 3.98 3.03 31.15
CA GLY A 697 2.99 3.65 32.03
C GLY A 697 3.49 4.89 32.79
N TRP A 698 4.75 5.31 32.64
CA TRP A 698 5.23 6.55 33.26
C TRP A 698 4.54 7.77 32.67
N THR A 699 4.43 8.84 33.45
CA THR A 699 3.99 10.14 32.96
C THR A 699 5.20 11.00 32.61
N ILE A 700 5.23 11.48 31.37
CA ILE A 700 6.19 12.48 30.89
C ILE A 700 5.49 13.80 30.64
N ASP A 701 6.21 14.91 30.80
CA ASP A 701 5.79 16.22 30.29
C ASP A 701 6.47 16.43 28.94
N VAL A 702 5.68 16.49 27.88
CA VAL A 702 6.17 16.75 26.53
C VAL A 702 6.37 18.25 26.38
N GLU A 703 7.56 18.66 25.97
CA GLU A 703 7.88 20.08 25.73
C GLU A 703 7.88 20.38 24.22
N SER A 704 8.41 19.44 23.43
CA SER A 704 8.45 19.45 21.97
C SER A 704 8.57 18.02 21.42
N THR A 705 8.65 17.86 20.09
CA THR A 705 8.88 16.56 19.45
C THR A 705 10.25 15.93 19.75
N ASP A 706 11.19 16.71 20.29
CA ASP A 706 12.56 16.32 20.60
C ASP A 706 12.95 16.50 22.08
N ALA A 707 12.02 16.97 22.93
CA ALA A 707 12.27 17.20 24.35
C ALA A 707 11.08 16.81 25.22
N CYS A 708 11.38 16.13 26.33
CA CYS A 708 10.42 15.80 27.39
C CYS A 708 11.15 15.63 28.73
N ARG A 709 10.39 15.63 29.82
CA ARG A 709 10.89 15.30 31.16
C ARG A 709 10.03 14.22 31.81
N VAL A 710 10.65 13.34 32.61
CA VAL A 710 9.92 12.36 33.42
C VAL A 710 9.31 13.06 34.63
N VAL A 711 7.98 12.96 34.78
CA VAL A 711 7.23 13.61 35.87
C VAL A 711 6.88 12.61 36.97
N ASP A 712 6.37 11.45 36.58
CA ASP A 712 5.96 10.38 37.50
C ASP A 712 6.38 9.02 36.94
N ARG A 713 7.00 8.20 37.79
CA ARG A 713 7.45 6.84 37.46
C ARG A 713 6.47 5.77 37.94
N MET A 714 5.35 6.16 38.53
CA MET A 714 4.26 5.25 38.86
C MET A 714 3.48 4.91 37.59
N PRO A 715 3.24 3.61 37.27
CA PRO A 715 2.44 3.23 36.12
C PRO A 715 1.01 3.79 36.23
N ALA A 716 0.63 4.62 35.26
CA ALA A 716 -0.71 5.14 35.07
C ALA A 716 -1.48 4.31 34.01
N PRO A 717 -2.82 4.23 34.11
CA PRO A 717 -3.62 3.60 33.07
C PRO A 717 -3.52 4.39 31.77
N LEU A 718 -3.47 3.68 30.64
CA LEU A 718 -3.42 4.30 29.32
C LEU A 718 -4.77 4.96 28.98
N PRO A 719 -4.78 6.21 28.49
CA PRO A 719 -5.98 6.86 27.96
C PRO A 719 -6.62 6.07 26.81
N GLU A 720 -7.93 5.91 26.85
CA GLU A 720 -8.71 5.28 25.77
C GLU A 720 -8.65 6.10 24.47
N PRO A 721 -8.80 5.47 23.29
CA PRO A 721 -8.97 6.20 22.05
C PRO A 721 -10.21 7.12 22.09
N PRO A 722 -10.19 8.27 21.40
CA PRO A 722 -11.38 9.11 21.32
C PRO A 722 -12.50 8.41 20.52
N PRO A 723 -13.77 8.79 20.74
CA PRO A 723 -14.88 8.27 19.94
C PRO A 723 -14.66 8.51 18.44
N PRO A 724 -14.98 7.54 17.57
CA PRO A 724 -14.75 7.68 16.14
C PRO A 724 -15.64 8.79 15.56
N PRO A 725 -15.17 9.50 14.51
CA PRO A 725 -15.93 10.58 13.87
C PRO A 725 -17.15 10.08 13.08
N VAL A 726 -17.25 8.76 12.85
CA VAL A 726 -18.41 8.06 12.29
C VAL A 726 -18.63 6.79 13.10
N GLN A 727 -19.88 6.49 13.43
CA GLN A 727 -20.30 5.28 14.15
C GLN A 727 -21.17 4.41 13.25
N VAL A 728 -21.06 3.08 13.38
CA VAL A 728 -21.86 2.12 12.61
C VAL A 728 -22.57 1.17 13.56
N GLU A 729 -23.90 1.09 13.46
CA GLU A 729 -24.73 0.09 14.14
C GLU A 729 -25.33 -0.85 13.08
N ARG A 730 -25.35 -2.17 13.33
CA ARG A 730 -25.87 -3.16 12.37
C ARG A 730 -27.06 -3.87 12.99
N THR A 731 -28.19 -3.92 12.29
CA THR A 731 -29.41 -4.59 12.77
C THR A 731 -30.26 -5.04 11.58
N ASP A 732 -30.59 -6.34 11.52
CA ASP A 732 -31.54 -6.93 10.55
C ASP A 732 -31.33 -6.49 9.08
N GLY A 733 -30.09 -6.58 8.59
CA GLY A 733 -29.72 -6.18 7.23
C GLY A 733 -29.67 -4.65 7.00
N VAL A 734 -29.78 -3.84 8.06
CA VAL A 734 -29.65 -2.38 8.01
C VAL A 734 -28.36 -1.94 8.69
N HIS A 735 -27.59 -1.09 8.01
CA HIS A 735 -26.43 -0.40 8.59
C HIS A 735 -26.81 1.05 8.93
N VAL A 736 -26.75 1.43 10.20
CA VAL A 736 -26.96 2.81 10.64
C VAL A 736 -25.61 3.50 10.76
N ILE A 737 -25.33 4.43 9.84
CA ILE A 737 -24.11 5.20 9.78
C ILE A 737 -24.37 6.58 10.38
N THR A 738 -23.74 6.88 11.52
CA THR A 738 -23.93 8.14 12.26
C THR A 738 -22.67 9.00 12.19
N LEU A 739 -22.78 10.19 11.59
CA LEU A 739 -21.75 11.23 11.67
C LEU A 739 -21.65 11.72 13.12
N ASN A 740 -20.48 11.58 13.74
CA ASN A 740 -20.29 11.74 15.18
C ASN A 740 -19.27 12.83 15.52
N ARG A 741 -19.54 14.05 15.08
CA ARG A 741 -18.80 15.26 15.46
C ARG A 741 -19.75 16.38 15.93
N PRO A 742 -20.60 16.13 16.95
CA PRO A 742 -21.68 17.06 17.31
C PRO A 742 -21.17 18.44 17.74
N ARG A 743 -19.97 18.52 18.34
CA ARG A 743 -19.33 19.79 18.76
C ARG A 743 -19.06 20.75 17.59
N THR A 744 -18.92 20.22 16.38
CA THR A 744 -18.76 20.98 15.13
C THR A 744 -19.94 20.77 14.18
N ARG A 745 -21.12 20.44 14.72
CA ARG A 745 -22.35 20.20 13.92
C ARG A 745 -22.14 19.17 12.80
N ASN A 746 -21.38 18.13 13.11
CA ASN A 746 -21.01 17.04 12.20
C ASN A 746 -20.30 17.50 10.92
N ALA A 747 -19.60 18.63 10.97
CA ALA A 747 -18.75 19.07 9.86
C ALA A 747 -17.67 18.01 9.54
N ILE A 748 -17.46 17.77 8.25
CA ILE A 748 -16.60 16.71 7.71
C ILE A 748 -15.20 17.26 7.44
N ASN A 749 -14.22 16.75 8.18
CA ASN A 749 -12.79 16.87 7.86
C ASN A 749 -12.32 15.57 7.15
N LEU A 750 -11.04 15.46 6.81
CA LEU A 750 -10.52 14.29 6.08
C LEU A 750 -10.67 12.99 6.89
N ALA A 751 -10.44 13.06 8.21
CA ALA A 751 -10.64 11.89 9.09
C ALA A 751 -12.09 11.39 9.08
N ALA A 752 -13.08 12.30 9.14
CA ALA A 752 -14.49 11.94 9.06
C ALA A 752 -14.87 11.42 7.67
N ALA A 753 -14.34 12.00 6.59
CA ALA A 753 -14.58 11.54 5.23
C ALA A 753 -14.05 10.11 5.01
N ARG A 754 -12.81 9.82 5.47
CA ARG A 754 -12.23 8.47 5.42
C ARG A 754 -13.04 7.46 6.26
N ALA A 755 -13.50 7.88 7.43
CA ALA A 755 -14.34 7.03 8.27
C ALA A 755 -15.72 6.75 7.65
N LEU A 756 -16.31 7.73 6.95
CA LEU A 756 -17.56 7.54 6.20
C LEU A 756 -17.33 6.62 5.00
N GLU A 757 -16.26 6.82 4.24
CA GLU A 757 -15.89 5.95 3.12
C GLU A 757 -15.77 4.49 3.57
N ARG A 758 -15.02 4.24 4.65
CA ARG A 758 -14.89 2.89 5.21
C ARG A 758 -16.23 2.30 5.63
N ALA A 759 -17.07 3.06 6.34
CA ALA A 759 -18.39 2.57 6.74
C ALA A 759 -19.27 2.19 5.53
N LEU A 760 -19.15 2.91 4.42
CA LEU A 760 -19.89 2.63 3.19
C LEU A 760 -19.29 1.47 2.41
N ASP A 761 -17.97 1.30 2.40
CA ASP A 761 -17.31 0.13 1.81
C ASP A 761 -17.62 -1.15 2.60
N GLU A 762 -17.66 -1.07 3.93
CA GLU A 762 -18.14 -2.15 4.81
C GLU A 762 -19.59 -2.53 4.47
N PHE A 763 -20.46 -1.52 4.28
CA PHE A 763 -21.84 -1.74 3.84
C PHE A 763 -21.94 -2.37 2.44
N GLU A 764 -21.09 -1.94 1.50
CA GLU A 764 -21.06 -2.49 0.15
C GLU A 764 -20.65 -3.96 0.15
N ALA A 765 -19.62 -4.31 0.92
CA ALA A 765 -19.04 -5.65 0.96
C ALA A 765 -19.84 -6.66 1.81
N ASP A 766 -20.69 -6.20 2.73
CA ASP A 766 -21.51 -7.06 3.58
C ASP A 766 -22.71 -7.63 2.79
N ASP A 767 -22.62 -8.91 2.40
CA ASP A 767 -23.67 -9.66 1.68
C ASP A 767 -24.98 -9.82 2.49
N ASP A 768 -24.97 -9.58 3.80
CA ASP A 768 -26.18 -9.56 4.64
C ASP A 768 -26.79 -8.15 4.75
N ALA A 769 -26.02 -7.11 4.43
CA ALA A 769 -26.51 -5.73 4.40
C ALA A 769 -27.38 -5.46 3.17
N ARG A 770 -28.49 -4.77 3.37
CA ARG A 770 -29.52 -4.46 2.37
C ARG A 770 -29.70 -2.96 2.17
N VAL A 771 -29.69 -2.18 3.26
CA VAL A 771 -29.96 -0.73 3.24
C VAL A 771 -29.11 -0.03 4.28
N ALA A 772 -28.63 1.17 3.98
CA ALA A 772 -27.98 2.04 4.97
C ALA A 772 -28.88 3.20 5.38
N VAL A 773 -28.81 3.61 6.64
CA VAL A 773 -29.38 4.86 7.15
C VAL A 773 -28.24 5.78 7.55
N LEU A 774 -28.05 6.89 6.83
CA LEU A 774 -27.09 7.94 7.18
C LEU A 774 -27.77 8.99 8.07
N THR A 775 -27.17 9.30 9.22
CA THR A 775 -27.69 10.33 10.14
C THR A 775 -26.57 11.08 10.86
N GLY A 776 -26.91 12.11 11.65
CA GLY A 776 -25.95 12.91 12.40
C GLY A 776 -26.23 12.93 13.90
N ALA A 777 -25.18 12.82 14.71
CA ALA A 777 -25.26 12.89 16.18
C ALA A 777 -25.56 14.31 16.67
N GLY A 778 -26.18 14.44 17.84
CA GLY A 778 -26.37 15.73 18.51
C GLY A 778 -27.44 16.64 17.89
N GLY A 779 -28.42 16.08 17.17
CA GLY A 779 -29.59 16.82 16.67
C GLY A 779 -29.30 17.73 15.46
N THR A 780 -28.22 17.46 14.73
CA THR A 780 -27.90 18.10 13.46
C THR A 780 -27.40 17.03 12.51
N PHE A 781 -27.87 17.01 11.27
CA PHE A 781 -27.39 16.07 10.27
C PHE A 781 -25.93 16.36 9.91
N CYS A 782 -25.65 17.47 9.21
CA CYS A 782 -24.30 17.85 8.81
C CYS A 782 -24.22 19.31 8.35
N ALA A 783 -23.20 20.03 8.83
CA ALA A 783 -22.91 21.41 8.43
C ALA A 783 -21.99 21.54 7.19
N GLY A 784 -21.61 20.42 6.56
CA GLY A 784 -20.73 20.38 5.39
C GLY A 784 -19.24 20.28 5.74
N MET A 785 -18.38 20.83 4.88
CA MET A 785 -16.93 20.77 5.08
C MET A 785 -16.48 21.53 6.34
N ASP A 786 -15.55 20.95 7.10
CA ASP A 786 -14.92 21.61 8.24
C ASP A 786 -13.98 22.74 7.77
N LEU A 787 -14.48 23.98 7.76
CA LEU A 787 -13.73 25.15 7.29
C LEU A 787 -12.47 25.44 8.12
N LYS A 788 -12.41 25.00 9.39
CA LYS A 788 -11.19 25.16 10.21
C LYS A 788 -10.10 24.19 9.77
N ALA A 789 -10.48 22.99 9.35
CA ALA A 789 -9.56 22.01 8.76
C ALA A 789 -9.11 22.48 7.36
N ALA A 790 -10.04 22.95 6.53
CA ALA A 790 -9.73 23.48 5.19
C ALA A 790 -8.76 24.67 5.23
N ALA A 791 -8.89 25.57 6.23
CA ALA A 791 -7.95 26.67 6.43
C ALA A 791 -6.50 26.20 6.74
N LYS A 792 -6.31 24.94 7.12
CA LYS A 792 -5.01 24.28 7.33
C LYS A 792 -4.58 23.42 6.14
N GLY A 793 -5.30 23.48 5.01
CA GLY A 793 -5.04 22.67 3.82
C GLY A 793 -5.64 21.27 3.85
N GLU A 794 -6.44 20.92 4.87
CA GLU A 794 -7.09 19.61 4.97
C GLU A 794 -8.48 19.65 4.31
N TYR A 795 -8.62 19.00 3.16
CA TYR A 795 -9.91 18.88 2.45
C TYR A 795 -10.48 17.47 2.63
N PRO A 796 -11.82 17.32 2.81
CA PRO A 796 -12.48 16.04 2.97
C PRO A 796 -12.64 15.33 1.61
N LEU A 797 -11.54 14.95 0.98
CA LEU A 797 -11.51 14.25 -0.30
C LEU A 797 -10.85 12.88 -0.08
N THR A 798 -11.58 11.81 -0.37
CA THR A 798 -11.04 10.44 -0.32
C THR A 798 -10.76 9.91 -1.72
N GLU A 799 -9.82 8.97 -1.84
CA GLU A 799 -9.43 8.39 -3.13
C GLU A 799 -10.53 7.48 -3.71
N GLY A 800 -11.26 6.76 -2.85
CA GLY A 800 -12.27 5.77 -3.23
C GLY A 800 -13.62 6.39 -3.59
N ARG A 801 -14.20 7.21 -2.72
CA ARG A 801 -15.57 7.74 -2.85
C ARG A 801 -15.65 9.24 -3.10
N GLY A 802 -14.51 9.93 -3.16
CA GLY A 802 -14.40 11.33 -3.54
C GLY A 802 -14.78 12.30 -2.41
N PRO A 803 -15.37 13.47 -2.74
CA PRO A 803 -15.70 14.48 -1.74
C PRO A 803 -16.61 13.93 -0.64
N LEU A 804 -16.33 14.37 0.59
CA LEU A 804 -17.01 14.00 1.82
C LEU A 804 -17.01 12.49 2.14
N GLY A 805 -16.31 11.65 1.36
CA GLY A 805 -16.26 10.20 1.54
C GLY A 805 -17.46 9.44 0.97
N MET A 806 -18.29 10.07 0.13
CA MET A 806 -19.49 9.42 -0.43
C MET A 806 -19.93 9.98 -1.78
N THR A 807 -19.84 11.30 -2.00
CA THR A 807 -20.73 11.94 -2.99
C THR A 807 -20.33 11.72 -4.44
N GLN A 808 -19.08 11.35 -4.72
CA GLN A 808 -18.66 11.01 -6.09
C GLN A 808 -19.02 9.58 -6.46
N ARG A 809 -18.88 8.62 -5.53
CA ARG A 809 -19.27 7.22 -5.71
C ARG A 809 -20.16 6.74 -4.54
N PRO A 810 -21.47 7.09 -4.55
CA PRO A 810 -22.42 6.57 -3.58
C PRO A 810 -22.53 5.04 -3.65
N PRO A 811 -23.01 4.37 -2.59
CA PRO A 811 -23.20 2.92 -2.60
C PRO A 811 -24.16 2.43 -3.71
N SER A 812 -23.96 1.20 -4.19
CA SER A 812 -24.92 0.59 -5.14
C SER A 812 -26.18 0.12 -4.42
N LYS A 813 -26.04 -0.34 -3.17
CA LYS A 813 -27.15 -0.63 -2.25
C LYS A 813 -27.85 0.66 -1.80
N PRO A 814 -29.16 0.64 -1.45
CA PRO A 814 -29.90 1.82 -1.04
C PRO A 814 -29.38 2.52 0.23
N VAL A 815 -29.42 3.86 0.23
CA VAL A 815 -29.08 4.73 1.37
C VAL A 815 -30.21 5.71 1.66
N ILE A 816 -30.62 5.81 2.92
CA ILE A 816 -31.64 6.75 3.41
C ILE A 816 -30.96 7.79 4.30
N ALA A 817 -31.10 9.08 3.99
CA ALA A 817 -30.69 10.15 4.90
C ALA A 817 -31.80 10.45 5.92
N ALA A 818 -31.48 10.32 7.20
CA ALA A 818 -32.32 10.73 8.32
C ALA A 818 -31.85 12.09 8.86
N VAL A 819 -32.55 13.16 8.44
CA VAL A 819 -32.12 14.55 8.63
C VAL A 819 -32.84 15.20 9.81
N GLU A 820 -32.06 15.55 10.82
CA GLU A 820 -32.45 16.42 11.94
C GLU A 820 -31.70 17.75 11.84
N GLY A 821 -32.32 18.87 12.22
CA GLY A 821 -31.66 20.18 12.22
C GLY A 821 -31.14 20.59 10.83
N TYR A 822 -29.84 20.87 10.71
CA TYR A 822 -29.24 21.37 9.46
C TYR A 822 -28.66 20.27 8.58
N ALA A 823 -29.01 20.30 7.30
CA ALA A 823 -28.27 19.67 6.20
C ALA A 823 -27.77 20.79 5.28
N HIS A 824 -26.60 21.36 5.59
CA HIS A 824 -26.07 22.55 4.91
C HIS A 824 -24.76 22.26 4.19
N ALA A 825 -24.53 22.98 3.09
CA ALA A 825 -23.35 22.84 2.24
C ALA A 825 -23.16 21.36 1.85
N GLY A 826 -21.95 20.82 2.04
CA GLY A 826 -21.68 19.38 1.89
C GLY A 826 -22.63 18.45 2.64
N GLY A 827 -23.25 18.89 3.75
CA GLY A 827 -24.28 18.12 4.43
C GLY A 827 -25.56 17.96 3.60
N PHE A 828 -25.95 18.98 2.84
CA PHE A 828 -27.02 18.82 1.87
C PHE A 828 -26.58 17.93 0.70
N GLU A 829 -25.32 18.05 0.27
CA GLU A 829 -24.78 17.23 -0.82
C GLU A 829 -24.75 15.73 -0.45
N LEU A 830 -24.49 15.39 0.81
CA LEU A 830 -24.64 14.02 1.34
C LEU A 830 -26.10 13.54 1.32
N ALA A 831 -27.05 14.39 1.72
CA ALA A 831 -28.47 14.05 1.66
C ALA A 831 -28.95 13.87 0.21
N LEU A 832 -28.49 14.72 -0.72
CA LEU A 832 -28.76 14.60 -2.16
C LEU A 832 -28.10 13.36 -2.77
N ALA A 833 -26.94 12.94 -2.27
CA ALA A 833 -26.28 11.70 -2.69
C ALA A 833 -26.96 10.44 -2.12
N SER A 834 -27.85 10.58 -1.14
CA SER A 834 -28.69 9.50 -0.62
C SER A 834 -29.91 9.28 -1.52
N ASP A 835 -30.44 8.06 -1.56
CA ASP A 835 -31.54 7.68 -2.44
C ASP A 835 -32.88 8.21 -1.94
N LEU A 836 -33.08 8.18 -0.62
CA LEU A 836 -34.30 8.66 0.04
C LEU A 836 -33.95 9.58 1.21
N ILE A 837 -34.82 10.54 1.50
CA ILE A 837 -34.66 11.49 2.61
C ILE A 837 -35.89 11.45 3.52
N VAL A 838 -35.67 11.18 4.79
CA VAL A 838 -36.63 11.38 5.89
C VAL A 838 -36.14 12.57 6.70
N ALA A 839 -36.96 13.60 6.85
CA ALA A 839 -36.55 14.85 7.49
C ALA A 839 -37.53 15.30 8.57
N ALA A 840 -37.00 15.85 9.65
CA ALA A 840 -37.80 16.55 10.64
C ALA A 840 -38.48 17.79 10.02
N GLU A 841 -39.69 18.12 10.48
CA GLU A 841 -40.45 19.27 9.97
C GLU A 841 -39.72 20.61 10.13
N ASP A 842 -38.87 20.73 11.14
CA ASP A 842 -38.04 21.90 11.46
C ASP A 842 -36.62 21.83 10.88
N ALA A 843 -36.31 20.84 10.03
CA ALA A 843 -35.02 20.76 9.38
C ALA A 843 -34.86 21.82 8.27
N GLU A 844 -33.62 22.29 8.09
CA GLU A 844 -33.23 23.28 7.09
C GLU A 844 -32.18 22.70 6.14
N PHE A 845 -32.34 22.99 4.84
CA PHE A 845 -31.50 22.48 3.77
C PHE A 845 -30.96 23.64 2.93
N GLY A 846 -29.68 23.63 2.60
CA GLY A 846 -29.12 24.72 1.80
C GLY A 846 -27.70 24.49 1.31
N ILE A 847 -27.32 25.22 0.27
CA ILE A 847 -25.96 25.32 -0.27
C ILE A 847 -25.43 26.76 -0.10
N PRO A 848 -24.98 27.14 1.11
CA PRO A 848 -24.56 28.49 1.42
C PRO A 848 -23.11 28.80 0.99
N GLU A 849 -22.49 27.95 0.17
CA GLU A 849 -21.14 28.08 -0.37
C GLU A 849 -20.89 29.43 -1.08
N PRO A 850 -21.79 29.97 -1.91
CA PRO A 850 -21.58 31.25 -2.58
C PRO A 850 -21.38 32.42 -1.60
N LYS A 851 -22.03 32.40 -0.42
CA LYS A 851 -21.83 33.40 0.65
C LYS A 851 -20.41 33.39 1.21
N ARG A 852 -19.62 32.35 0.92
CA ARG A 852 -18.23 32.16 1.37
C ARG A 852 -17.25 32.19 0.20
N GLY A 853 -17.68 32.57 -1.01
CA GLY A 853 -16.86 32.52 -2.22
C GLY A 853 -16.53 31.10 -2.69
N LEU A 854 -17.33 30.11 -2.28
CA LEU A 854 -17.17 28.70 -2.63
C LEU A 854 -18.31 28.24 -3.55
N VAL A 855 -18.20 27.02 -4.07
CA VAL A 855 -19.21 26.35 -4.91
C VAL A 855 -19.54 24.99 -4.28
N ALA A 856 -20.83 24.59 -4.31
CA ALA A 856 -21.29 23.25 -3.91
C ALA A 856 -20.85 22.19 -4.93
N ALA A 857 -19.55 21.89 -4.89
CA ALA A 857 -18.82 21.08 -5.87
C ALA A 857 -18.65 19.63 -5.44
N ALA A 858 -19.19 19.21 -4.29
CA ALA A 858 -19.30 17.80 -3.91
C ALA A 858 -20.53 17.13 -4.57
N GLY A 859 -21.00 17.66 -5.70
CA GLY A 859 -22.12 17.12 -6.48
C GLY A 859 -23.48 17.77 -6.21
N GLY A 860 -23.55 18.78 -5.35
CA GLY A 860 -24.78 19.50 -5.02
C GLY A 860 -25.44 20.13 -6.24
N LEU A 861 -24.68 20.89 -7.03
CA LEU A 861 -25.23 21.53 -8.24
C LEU A 861 -25.66 20.54 -9.33
N LEU A 862 -25.01 19.37 -9.40
CA LEU A 862 -25.40 18.30 -10.33
C LEU A 862 -26.76 17.73 -9.91
N ARG A 863 -26.86 17.24 -8.68
CA ARG A 863 -28.05 16.53 -8.18
C ARG A 863 -29.24 17.45 -7.92
N LEU A 864 -29.02 18.73 -7.60
CA LEU A 864 -30.11 19.71 -7.51
C LEU A 864 -30.81 19.89 -8.86
N SER A 865 -30.04 19.89 -9.95
CA SER A 865 -30.62 20.05 -11.30
C SER A 865 -31.45 18.84 -11.76
N GLU A 866 -31.14 17.66 -11.21
CA GLU A 866 -31.85 16.41 -11.46
C GLU A 866 -33.10 16.25 -10.59
N ARG A 867 -33.04 16.71 -9.33
CA ARG A 867 -34.09 16.47 -8.33
C ARG A 867 -35.08 17.63 -8.15
N LEU A 868 -34.76 18.83 -8.65
CA LEU A 868 -35.61 20.01 -8.52
C LEU A 868 -35.95 20.64 -9.87
N PRO A 869 -37.10 21.33 -9.97
CA PRO A 869 -37.32 22.26 -11.06
C PRO A 869 -36.19 23.29 -11.14
N ARG A 870 -35.68 23.53 -12.35
CA ARG A 870 -34.52 24.40 -12.61
C ARG A 870 -34.55 25.73 -11.86
N ASN A 871 -35.71 26.40 -11.79
CA ASN A 871 -35.82 27.71 -11.15
C ASN A 871 -35.66 27.62 -9.63
N SER A 872 -36.17 26.56 -8.98
CA SER A 872 -35.97 26.33 -7.55
C SER A 872 -34.53 25.94 -7.23
N ALA A 873 -33.90 25.14 -8.08
CA ALA A 873 -32.48 24.82 -7.96
C ALA A 873 -31.60 26.10 -8.07
N LEU A 874 -31.90 26.97 -9.05
CA LEU A 874 -31.19 28.25 -9.21
C LEU A 874 -31.48 29.24 -8.10
N GLU A 875 -32.70 29.30 -7.57
CA GLU A 875 -33.02 30.15 -6.42
C GLU A 875 -32.13 29.77 -5.23
N LEU A 876 -32.09 28.48 -4.87
CA LEU A 876 -31.23 27.97 -3.81
C LEU A 876 -29.74 28.25 -4.08
N ALA A 877 -29.27 27.98 -5.30
CA ALA A 877 -27.86 28.12 -5.66
C ALA A 877 -27.38 29.57 -5.80
N LEU A 878 -28.23 30.49 -6.27
CA LEU A 878 -27.86 31.88 -6.52
C LEU A 878 -28.06 32.76 -5.28
N THR A 879 -29.11 32.50 -4.49
CA THR A 879 -29.38 33.26 -3.26
C THR A 879 -28.58 32.75 -2.08
N ALA A 880 -28.19 31.47 -2.10
CA ALA A 880 -27.55 30.79 -0.97
C ALA A 880 -28.38 30.88 0.33
N GLU A 881 -29.71 31.05 0.20
CA GLU A 881 -30.67 30.97 1.30
C GLU A 881 -31.17 29.52 1.47
N PRO A 882 -31.32 29.03 2.72
CA PRO A 882 -31.82 27.69 2.96
C PRO A 882 -33.32 27.58 2.67
N LEU A 883 -33.77 26.38 2.31
CA LEU A 883 -35.19 26.01 2.21
C LEU A 883 -35.59 25.14 3.41
N PRO A 884 -36.81 25.34 3.96
CA PRO A 884 -37.33 24.47 5.01
C PRO A 884 -37.69 23.08 4.44
N ALA A 885 -37.56 22.04 5.27
CA ALA A 885 -37.88 20.65 4.91
C ALA A 885 -39.25 20.50 4.25
N ARG A 886 -40.27 21.22 4.77
CA ARG A 886 -41.63 21.21 4.21
C ARG A 886 -41.67 21.60 2.74
N ARG A 887 -40.90 22.61 2.34
CA ARG A 887 -40.83 23.05 0.95
C ARG A 887 -40.18 22.00 0.05
N LEU A 888 -39.13 21.34 0.54
CA LEU A 888 -38.47 20.26 -0.20
C LEU A 888 -39.32 18.98 -0.29
N TYR A 889 -40.20 18.73 0.69
CA TYR A 889 -41.20 17.67 0.60
C TYR A 889 -42.24 17.96 -0.49
N GLU A 890 -42.77 19.19 -0.54
CA GLU A 890 -43.70 19.62 -1.60
C GLU A 890 -43.07 19.53 -3.01
N LEU A 891 -41.76 19.73 -3.10
CA LEU A 891 -40.99 19.64 -4.35
C LEU A 891 -40.53 18.21 -4.68
N GLY A 892 -40.75 17.23 -3.80
CA GLY A 892 -40.43 15.82 -4.04
C GLY A 892 -38.99 15.39 -3.71
N VAL A 893 -38.18 16.25 -3.08
CA VAL A 893 -36.82 15.90 -2.63
C VAL A 893 -36.85 15.14 -1.30
N VAL A 894 -37.71 15.54 -0.37
CA VAL A 894 -37.91 14.83 0.90
C VAL A 894 -39.07 13.83 0.72
N ASN A 895 -38.86 12.57 1.09
CA ASN A 895 -39.87 11.51 0.94
C ASN A 895 -40.85 11.47 2.10
N ARG A 896 -40.40 11.78 3.33
CA ARG A 896 -41.23 11.79 4.55
C ARG A 896 -40.86 12.96 5.46
N LEU A 897 -41.87 13.71 5.91
CA LEU A 897 -41.75 14.69 6.99
C LEU A 897 -42.20 14.08 8.30
N VAL A 898 -41.45 14.33 9.37
CA VAL A 898 -41.70 13.73 10.68
C VAL A 898 -41.50 14.73 11.81
N ALA A 899 -41.98 14.40 13.00
CA ALA A 899 -41.74 15.22 14.18
C ALA A 899 -40.23 15.29 14.51
N ARG A 900 -39.79 16.43 15.04
CA ARG A 900 -38.40 16.62 15.50
C ARG A 900 -37.95 15.47 16.41
N GLY A 901 -36.77 14.92 16.14
CA GLY A 901 -36.17 13.84 16.91
C GLY A 901 -36.60 12.42 16.50
N THR A 902 -37.45 12.28 15.47
CA THR A 902 -37.97 10.97 15.02
C THR A 902 -37.48 10.56 13.63
N ALA A 903 -36.62 11.34 12.97
CA ALA A 903 -36.17 11.05 11.60
C ALA A 903 -35.43 9.71 11.48
N LYS A 904 -34.56 9.37 12.44
CA LYS A 904 -33.84 8.08 12.45
C LYS A 904 -34.80 6.90 12.57
N GLU A 905 -35.77 6.98 13.47
CA GLU A 905 -36.76 5.92 13.70
C GLU A 905 -37.59 5.65 12.44
N VAL A 906 -38.14 6.69 11.82
CA VAL A 906 -38.94 6.54 10.60
C VAL A 906 -38.09 6.13 9.38
N ALA A 907 -36.82 6.53 9.34
CA ALA A 907 -35.88 6.03 8.33
C ALA A 907 -35.60 4.53 8.49
N LEU A 908 -35.53 4.02 9.72
CA LEU A 908 -35.39 2.58 9.99
C LEU A 908 -36.63 1.79 9.56
N GLU A 909 -37.83 2.30 9.80
CA GLU A 909 -39.07 1.68 9.29
C GLU A 909 -39.07 1.59 7.74
N LEU A 910 -38.62 2.66 7.08
CA LEU A 910 -38.49 2.68 5.63
C LEU A 910 -37.39 1.72 5.15
N ALA A 911 -36.26 1.65 5.86
CA ALA A 911 -35.18 0.70 5.57
C ALA A 911 -35.67 -0.75 5.68
N ALA A 912 -36.41 -1.08 6.74
CA ALA A 912 -37.00 -2.42 6.93
C ALA A 912 -37.96 -2.79 5.78
N THR A 913 -38.73 -1.82 5.29
CA THR A 913 -39.62 -2.01 4.13
C THR A 913 -38.83 -2.36 2.87
N ILE A 914 -37.68 -1.72 2.65
CA ILE A 914 -36.81 -1.98 1.50
C ILE A 914 -36.10 -3.34 1.66
N ALA A 915 -35.55 -3.61 2.85
CA ALA A 915 -34.80 -4.83 3.17
C ALA A 915 -35.65 -6.11 3.07
N ALA A 916 -36.98 -5.99 3.16
CA ALA A 916 -37.92 -7.10 2.94
C ALA A 916 -38.06 -7.52 1.46
N ASN A 917 -37.50 -6.77 0.50
CA ASN A 917 -37.54 -7.09 -0.92
C ASN A 917 -36.30 -7.86 -1.39
N ALA A 918 -36.39 -8.50 -2.55
CA ALA A 918 -35.26 -9.20 -3.16
C ALA A 918 -34.10 -8.22 -3.47
N PRO A 919 -32.91 -8.40 -2.88
CA PRO A 919 -31.81 -7.42 -2.94
C PRO A 919 -31.36 -7.12 -4.37
N LEU A 920 -31.17 -8.16 -5.20
CA LEU A 920 -30.73 -7.97 -6.59
C LEU A 920 -31.74 -7.17 -7.43
N ALA A 921 -33.05 -7.31 -7.14
CA ALA A 921 -34.09 -6.55 -7.83
C ALA A 921 -34.09 -5.07 -7.38
N VAL A 922 -33.85 -4.81 -6.10
CA VAL A 922 -33.74 -3.45 -5.55
C VAL A 922 -32.53 -2.73 -6.14
N GLU A 923 -31.35 -3.36 -6.12
CA GLU A 923 -30.11 -2.81 -6.68
C GLU A 923 -30.25 -2.55 -8.20
N ALA A 924 -30.78 -3.52 -8.95
CA ALA A 924 -31.03 -3.34 -10.39
C ALA A 924 -32.01 -2.18 -10.67
N SER A 925 -33.07 -2.05 -9.87
CA SER A 925 -34.05 -0.97 -10.02
C SER A 925 -33.42 0.40 -9.78
N LYS A 926 -32.63 0.55 -8.72
CA LYS A 926 -31.87 1.77 -8.43
C LYS A 926 -30.90 2.10 -9.57
N ARG A 927 -30.09 1.13 -9.98
CA ARG A 927 -29.10 1.29 -11.06
C ARG A 927 -29.73 1.76 -12.37
N ILE A 928 -30.88 1.18 -12.75
CA ILE A 928 -31.61 1.59 -13.96
C ILE A 928 -32.05 3.06 -13.86
N ILE A 929 -32.56 3.49 -12.70
CA ILE A 929 -32.99 4.88 -12.48
C ILE A 929 -31.81 5.84 -12.57
N ASP A 930 -30.70 5.52 -11.91
CA ASP A 930 -29.51 6.38 -11.85
C ASP A 930 -28.83 6.52 -13.22
N GLU A 931 -28.68 5.42 -13.96
CA GLU A 931 -27.96 5.43 -15.24
C GLU A 931 -28.81 5.94 -16.41
N ARG A 932 -30.15 5.96 -16.28
CA ARG A 932 -31.09 6.28 -17.37
C ARG A 932 -30.78 7.60 -18.07
N ALA A 933 -30.38 8.63 -17.33
CA ALA A 933 -30.09 9.95 -17.91
C ALA A 933 -28.95 9.92 -18.94
N GLY A 934 -28.04 8.96 -18.82
CA GLY A 934 -26.92 8.75 -19.74
C GLY A 934 -27.26 7.88 -20.96
N TRP A 935 -28.47 7.32 -21.05
CA TRP A 935 -28.85 6.40 -22.12
C TRP A 935 -29.56 7.12 -23.27
N SER A 936 -29.16 6.82 -24.50
CA SER A 936 -29.96 7.21 -25.66
C SER A 936 -31.26 6.38 -25.73
N GLY A 937 -32.31 6.93 -26.35
CA GLY A 937 -33.58 6.21 -26.48
C GLY A 937 -33.46 4.88 -27.24
N ALA A 938 -32.48 4.75 -28.14
CA ALA A 938 -32.25 3.54 -28.92
C ALA A 938 -31.59 2.41 -28.10
N GLU A 939 -30.72 2.73 -27.15
CA GLU A 939 -29.99 1.74 -26.34
C GLU A 939 -30.65 1.46 -24.97
N ALA A 940 -31.59 2.31 -24.54
CA ALA A 940 -32.15 2.25 -23.19
C ALA A 940 -32.80 0.89 -22.86
N TRP A 941 -33.44 0.24 -23.82
CA TRP A 941 -34.07 -1.08 -23.63
C TRP A 941 -33.02 -2.19 -23.48
N ASP A 942 -31.95 -2.14 -24.27
CA ASP A 942 -30.87 -3.14 -24.22
C ASP A 942 -30.12 -3.00 -22.89
N LYS A 943 -29.71 -1.79 -22.51
CA LYS A 943 -29.04 -1.52 -21.23
C LYS A 943 -29.91 -1.89 -20.03
N GLN A 944 -31.21 -1.58 -20.07
CA GLN A 944 -32.14 -2.01 -19.02
C GLN A 944 -32.21 -3.54 -18.91
N THR A 945 -32.26 -4.23 -20.05
CA THR A 945 -32.34 -5.70 -20.09
C THR A 945 -31.07 -6.32 -19.52
N ASP A 946 -29.90 -5.78 -19.89
CA ASP A 946 -28.60 -6.24 -19.38
C ASP A 946 -28.55 -6.13 -17.85
N VAL A 947 -28.92 -4.97 -17.30
CA VAL A 947 -28.95 -4.76 -15.84
C VAL A 947 -29.99 -5.66 -15.15
N ALA A 948 -31.21 -5.75 -15.70
CA ALA A 948 -32.30 -6.52 -15.09
C ALA A 948 -32.07 -8.04 -15.15
N SER A 949 -31.30 -8.53 -16.12
CA SER A 949 -31.09 -9.96 -16.34
C SER A 949 -30.50 -10.67 -15.11
N VAL A 950 -29.57 -10.03 -14.40
CA VAL A 950 -28.94 -10.56 -13.17
C VAL A 950 -30.00 -10.87 -12.12
N ALA A 951 -30.94 -9.96 -11.89
CA ALA A 951 -32.03 -10.16 -10.95
C ALA A 951 -33.05 -11.19 -11.46
N LEU A 952 -33.40 -11.16 -12.75
CA LEU A 952 -34.44 -12.03 -13.33
C LEU A 952 -34.05 -13.52 -13.38
N PHE A 953 -32.76 -13.84 -13.49
CA PHE A 953 -32.25 -15.21 -13.56
C PHE A 953 -31.66 -15.71 -12.23
N SER A 954 -31.86 -15.00 -11.13
CA SER A 954 -31.33 -15.32 -9.80
C SER A 954 -32.10 -16.44 -9.07
N GLU A 955 -31.51 -17.00 -8.01
CA GLU A 955 -32.23 -17.88 -7.06
C GLU A 955 -33.38 -17.12 -6.41
N ASP A 956 -33.19 -15.82 -6.13
CA ASP A 956 -34.21 -14.94 -5.54
C ASP A 956 -35.45 -14.81 -6.45
N ALA A 957 -35.29 -14.64 -7.76
CA ALA A 957 -36.44 -14.62 -8.67
C ALA A 957 -37.24 -15.94 -8.62
N THR A 958 -36.54 -17.07 -8.57
CA THR A 958 -37.18 -18.40 -8.45
C THR A 958 -37.89 -18.55 -7.10
N GLU A 959 -37.28 -18.08 -6.03
CA GLU A 959 -37.84 -18.10 -4.68
C GLU A 959 -39.06 -17.22 -4.56
N GLY A 960 -39.06 -16.02 -5.13
CA GLY A 960 -40.20 -15.10 -5.13
C GLY A 960 -41.44 -15.72 -5.77
N VAL A 961 -41.27 -16.35 -6.95
CA VAL A 961 -42.35 -17.09 -7.62
C VAL A 961 -42.86 -18.26 -6.77
N ARG A 962 -41.93 -19.01 -6.15
CA ARG A 962 -42.27 -20.16 -5.31
C ARG A 962 -43.01 -19.75 -4.04
N ALA A 963 -42.53 -18.73 -3.33
CA ALA A 963 -43.11 -18.24 -2.09
C ALA A 963 -44.52 -17.68 -2.33
N PHE A 964 -44.71 -16.92 -3.41
CA PHE A 964 -46.02 -16.43 -3.85
C PHE A 964 -46.99 -17.59 -4.13
N ALA A 965 -46.57 -18.60 -4.89
CA ALA A 965 -47.39 -19.78 -5.17
C ALA A 965 -47.76 -20.59 -3.91
N GLN A 966 -46.94 -20.52 -2.85
CA GLN A 966 -47.12 -21.24 -1.60
C GLN A 966 -47.83 -20.41 -0.51
N GLY A 967 -48.06 -19.11 -0.71
CA GLY A 967 -48.68 -18.22 0.27
C GLY A 967 -47.84 -18.01 1.53
N ARG A 968 -46.51 -18.03 1.41
CA ARG A 968 -45.55 -17.79 2.50
C ARG A 968 -44.64 -16.61 2.18
N ASP A 969 -43.96 -16.09 3.18
CA ASP A 969 -42.92 -15.09 2.98
C ASP A 969 -41.71 -15.68 2.25
N PRO A 970 -41.09 -14.93 1.33
CA PRO A 970 -39.88 -15.34 0.63
C PRO A 970 -38.64 -15.26 1.53
N VAL A 971 -37.63 -16.08 1.23
CA VAL A 971 -36.32 -16.03 1.90
C VAL A 971 -35.25 -15.62 0.89
N TRP A 972 -34.87 -14.35 0.91
CA TRP A 972 -33.89 -13.79 -0.02
C TRP A 972 -32.45 -14.14 0.35
N ARG A 973 -31.64 -14.50 -0.65
CA ARG A 973 -30.24 -14.92 -0.49
C ARG A 973 -29.24 -14.03 -1.24
N GLY A 974 -29.71 -13.13 -2.12
CA GLY A 974 -28.83 -12.24 -2.87
C GLY A 974 -27.95 -12.92 -3.91
N ARG A 975 -28.44 -14.02 -4.52
CA ARG A 975 -27.71 -14.77 -5.54
C ARG A 975 -28.61 -15.44 -6.56
#